data_AF-A0AAE3VJW7-F1
#
_entry.id   AF-A0AAE3VJW7-F1
#
_cell.length_a   1.000
_cell.length_b   1.000
_cell.length_c   1.000
_cell.angle_alpha   90.00
_cell.angle_beta   90.00
_cell.angle_gamma   90.00
#
_symmetry.space_group_name_H-M   'P 1'
#
loop_
_entity.id
_entity.type
_entity.pdbx_description
1 polymer ?
#
loop_
_entity_poly.entity_id
_entity_poly.type
_entity_poly.pdbx_seq_one_letter_code
_entity_poly.pdbx_strand_id
1 'polypeptide(L)'
;MKTTKIRYYAWYFLGMALFAASLHALSGDINGDGVLDVADVVRVQGMIDATVSADSRADFNFDGTVNAVDLRMLEDALRGVALPALLAKATIGAAGGTLEHAASGFRLELPAGALATAQSLALAEWDRGETARYGMASVGAAPLMLYGLPAVAEAEISFALPPGGTRNGESYSLAVGVYELARNSLEPRWHFQLMTAEDGVSVSNGRLTWRPELIPQSGGLRRSDARPGGIAFEIVRDWLGGTTYQSTNFRLQPVSTETTNAEMDRLQGLLQDLEYAYTRAVALGFPMSNRTTLWGDDAQRVKIVIKKTDRERLYGLIGSNEGAEDAWCLPPGYFSAPYLELNTGVVTSASRREIVAHEFVHYVQYMYANNTTTMWLDEMSATWMEGHVSPQGRNYTPSTYKNPRAPINGLYRRSSRFNVNYTGFHGYSLSVFAAYLSQQGNFPADFWHRVFNHDMYKYGEGVAPFAAAAGDMGVLGLETMYQRFLRDYLSGKSPYSTSMYRSITIFGNTDQNEGDWQRFAQNGKVSKITKPADISGKLEQAFSIQDMGAATWLFTFPKPKELVRDGDYARLEVDDVCSDLFAVLFQGPEAIGVSSFENIKRDDERKKLILDISLNALKDSDRPMSIGVVAVNANDNTGDAPELRPVTLSMQFLGVVTLPVSTTHAGVFDMRLMQASADLEIRSETLGVLGLYTVDMWPGVGEELGPFPVVTVQMNKVFPQTLRVRSTISLVDFGEVHGKDNLGYDFSSHMVPTQRVKILVGERTAAGEELLLLDTVETTLDVLASKDGVPVELSPNNIGNSVAIELIPIYEGTGITSGMGENLRVAWCEFFPYEGAE
;
A
#
# COMPACT_ATOMS: atom_id res chain seq x y z
N MET A 1 0.89 -91.59 -5.08
CA MET A 1 1.50 -90.23 -5.02
C MET A 1 1.06 -89.42 -6.23
N LYS A 2 0.11 -88.49 -6.09
CA LYS A 2 -0.20 -87.33 -6.98
C LYS A 2 -1.69 -86.93 -6.78
N THR A 3 -2.01 -86.23 -5.69
CA THR A 3 -3.28 -85.47 -5.55
C THR A 3 -3.27 -84.45 -4.41
N THR A 4 -2.31 -84.52 -3.48
CA THR A 4 -2.29 -83.66 -2.29
C THR A 4 -1.71 -82.25 -2.52
N LYS A 5 -1.01 -81.98 -3.64
CA LYS A 5 -0.36 -80.67 -3.88
C LYS A 5 -1.24 -79.62 -4.58
N ILE A 6 -2.35 -79.97 -5.22
CA ILE A 6 -3.16 -79.00 -5.99
C ILE A 6 -4.17 -78.24 -5.11
N ARG A 7 -4.63 -78.83 -4.00
CA ARG A 7 -5.55 -78.16 -3.06
C ARG A 7 -4.87 -77.08 -2.21
N TYR A 8 -3.58 -77.20 -1.89
CA TYR A 8 -2.87 -76.19 -1.10
C TYR A 8 -2.61 -74.90 -1.89
N TYR A 9 -2.28 -74.99 -3.18
CA TYR A 9 -2.10 -73.79 -4.00
C TYR A 9 -3.41 -73.10 -4.36
N ALA A 10 -4.52 -73.83 -4.53
CA ALA A 10 -5.83 -73.21 -4.79
C ALA A 10 -6.37 -72.43 -3.59
N TRP A 11 -6.17 -72.93 -2.36
CA TRP A 11 -6.56 -72.20 -1.15
C TRP A 11 -5.57 -71.08 -0.78
N TYR A 12 -4.30 -71.19 -1.16
CA TYR A 12 -3.33 -70.11 -1.00
C TYR A 12 -3.52 -68.98 -2.04
N PHE A 13 -3.89 -69.30 -3.27
CA PHE A 13 -4.26 -68.31 -4.30
C PHE A 13 -5.65 -67.71 -4.05
N LEU A 14 -6.64 -68.48 -3.58
CA LEU A 14 -7.93 -67.93 -3.18
C LEU A 14 -7.81 -67.12 -1.87
N GLY A 15 -6.94 -67.53 -0.95
CA GLY A 15 -6.59 -66.80 0.25
C GLY A 15 -5.83 -65.51 -0.04
N MET A 16 -4.86 -65.51 -0.96
CA MET A 16 -4.16 -64.29 -1.43
C MET A 16 -5.05 -63.41 -2.32
N ALA A 17 -5.97 -63.97 -3.10
CA ALA A 17 -6.94 -63.19 -3.87
C ALA A 17 -8.04 -62.59 -2.97
N LEU A 18 -8.40 -63.25 -1.86
CA LEU A 18 -9.30 -62.71 -0.84
C LEU A 18 -8.60 -61.74 0.13
N PHE A 19 -7.29 -61.88 0.37
CA PHE A 19 -6.50 -60.89 1.11
C PHE A 19 -6.14 -59.66 0.25
N ALA A 20 -5.92 -59.85 -1.06
CA ALA A 20 -5.79 -58.75 -2.03
C ALA A 20 -7.13 -58.04 -2.29
N ALA A 21 -8.27 -58.71 -2.06
CA ALA A 21 -9.61 -58.13 -2.14
C ALA A 21 -10.08 -57.45 -0.84
N SER A 22 -9.24 -57.35 0.19
CA SER A 22 -9.58 -56.66 1.45
C SER A 22 -8.64 -55.51 1.83
N LEU A 23 -7.70 -55.13 0.97
CA LEU A 23 -7.23 -53.74 0.98
C LEU A 23 -8.38 -52.92 0.42
N HIS A 24 -9.19 -52.32 1.31
CA HIS A 24 -9.99 -51.17 0.92
C HIS A 24 -9.00 -50.21 0.25
N ALA A 25 -9.17 -49.94 -1.05
CA ALA A 25 -8.42 -48.90 -1.70
C ALA A 25 -8.54 -47.66 -0.81
N LEU A 26 -7.42 -47.18 -0.27
CA LEU A 26 -7.42 -46.04 0.62
C LEU A 26 -8.05 -44.89 -0.17
N SER A 27 -9.09 -44.26 0.37
CA SER A 27 -9.73 -43.14 -0.32
C SER A 27 -8.67 -42.06 -0.54
N GLY A 28 -8.42 -41.67 -1.80
CA GLY A 28 -7.34 -40.76 -2.17
C GLY A 28 -6.08 -41.41 -2.76
N ASP A 29 -5.90 -42.74 -2.67
CA ASP A 29 -4.81 -43.47 -3.32
C ASP A 29 -5.15 -43.69 -4.81
N ILE A 30 -4.74 -42.73 -5.64
CA ILE A 30 -5.01 -42.68 -7.08
C ILE A 30 -3.97 -43.46 -7.87
N ASN A 31 -2.74 -43.56 -7.33
CA ASN A 31 -1.64 -44.27 -7.96
C ASN A 31 -1.71 -45.81 -7.73
N GLY A 32 -2.46 -46.26 -6.73
CA GLY A 32 -2.72 -47.66 -6.38
C GLY A 32 -1.61 -48.36 -5.60
N ASP A 33 -0.72 -47.61 -4.95
CA ASP A 33 0.42 -48.15 -4.19
C ASP A 33 0.09 -48.48 -2.72
N GLY A 34 -1.14 -48.19 -2.29
CA GLY A 34 -1.64 -48.43 -0.95
C GLY A 34 -1.35 -47.31 0.06
N VAL A 35 -0.78 -46.18 -0.37
CA VAL A 35 -0.44 -45.02 0.45
C VAL A 35 -1.08 -43.77 -0.17
N LEU A 36 -1.62 -42.88 0.66
CA LEU A 36 -2.02 -41.54 0.24
C LEU A 36 -0.83 -40.59 0.49
N ASP A 37 -0.15 -40.16 -0.57
CA ASP A 37 0.99 -39.25 -0.47
C ASP A 37 1.08 -38.22 -1.63
N VAL A 38 2.21 -37.52 -1.73
CA VAL A 38 2.45 -36.50 -2.76
C VAL A 38 2.41 -37.08 -4.17
N ALA A 39 2.69 -38.38 -4.35
CA ALA A 39 2.63 -39.04 -5.66
C ALA A 39 1.18 -39.11 -6.19
N ASP A 40 0.17 -39.20 -5.32
CA ASP A 40 -1.23 -39.11 -5.73
C ASP A 40 -1.60 -37.70 -6.21
N VAL A 41 -1.13 -36.67 -5.49
CA VAL A 41 -1.30 -35.26 -5.88
C VAL A 41 -0.68 -35.00 -7.25
N VAL A 42 0.56 -35.46 -7.47
CA VAL A 42 1.24 -35.35 -8.77
C VAL A 42 0.46 -36.07 -9.87
N ARG A 43 -0.14 -37.22 -9.56
CA ARG A 43 -0.93 -37.99 -10.52
C ARG A 43 -2.23 -37.28 -10.89
N VAL A 44 -2.94 -36.70 -9.93
CA VAL A 44 -4.15 -35.89 -10.19
C VAL A 44 -3.80 -34.61 -10.95
N GLN A 45 -2.73 -33.90 -10.58
CA GLN A 45 -2.21 -32.76 -11.34
C GLN A 45 -1.88 -33.17 -12.78
N GLY A 46 -1.29 -34.35 -12.99
CA GLY A 46 -1.04 -34.91 -14.31
C GLY A 46 -2.31 -35.17 -15.12
N MET A 47 -3.44 -35.54 -14.48
CA MET A 47 -4.75 -35.67 -15.15
C MET A 47 -5.29 -34.30 -15.58
N ILE A 48 -5.15 -33.29 -14.72
CA ILE A 48 -5.61 -31.90 -14.97
C ILE A 48 -4.82 -31.29 -16.14
N ASP A 49 -3.50 -31.51 -16.17
CA ASP A 49 -2.61 -31.06 -17.22
C ASP A 49 -2.68 -31.93 -18.49
N ALA A 50 -3.56 -32.94 -18.50
CA ALA A 50 -3.73 -33.93 -19.57
C ALA A 50 -2.44 -34.69 -19.94
N THR A 51 -1.49 -34.81 -19.01
CA THR A 51 -0.25 -35.60 -19.15
C THR A 51 -0.42 -37.06 -18.71
N VAL A 52 -1.47 -37.35 -17.94
CA VAL A 52 -1.90 -38.69 -17.50
C VAL A 52 -3.37 -38.90 -17.88
N SER A 53 -3.77 -40.13 -18.24
CA SER A 53 -5.17 -40.45 -18.52
C SER A 53 -6.07 -40.20 -17.32
N ALA A 54 -7.24 -39.60 -17.55
CA ALA A 54 -8.23 -39.35 -16.51
C ALA A 54 -8.72 -40.65 -15.84
N ASP A 55 -8.81 -40.62 -14.51
CA ASP A 55 -9.36 -41.69 -13.68
C ASP A 55 -10.55 -41.14 -12.91
N SER A 56 -11.72 -41.76 -13.04
CA SER A 56 -12.93 -41.34 -12.34
C SER A 56 -12.83 -41.49 -10.82
N ARG A 57 -11.83 -42.22 -10.30
CA ARG A 57 -11.54 -42.30 -8.86
C ARG A 57 -10.93 -41.02 -8.30
N ALA A 58 -10.37 -40.17 -9.16
CA ALA A 58 -9.81 -38.86 -8.79
C ALA A 58 -10.86 -37.74 -8.78
N ASP A 59 -12.13 -38.04 -9.09
CA ASP A 59 -13.26 -37.12 -8.99
C ASP A 59 -13.84 -37.22 -7.57
N PHE A 60 -13.22 -36.51 -6.62
CA PHE A 60 -13.55 -36.59 -5.20
C PHE A 60 -14.80 -35.81 -4.81
N ASN A 61 -15.19 -34.84 -5.65
CA ASN A 61 -16.44 -34.10 -5.49
C ASN A 61 -17.61 -34.73 -6.28
N PHE A 62 -17.36 -35.79 -7.05
CA PHE A 62 -18.35 -36.54 -7.82
C PHE A 62 -19.12 -35.72 -8.87
N ASP A 63 -18.59 -34.56 -9.29
CA ASP A 63 -19.20 -33.67 -10.29
C ASP A 63 -19.00 -34.16 -11.73
N GLY A 64 -18.25 -35.25 -11.90
CA GLY A 64 -17.96 -35.90 -13.17
C GLY A 64 -16.71 -35.36 -13.86
N THR A 65 -15.99 -34.39 -13.27
CA THR A 65 -14.83 -33.73 -13.88
C THR A 65 -13.66 -33.59 -12.91
N VAL A 66 -12.57 -34.34 -13.14
CA VAL A 66 -11.32 -34.18 -12.39
C VAL A 66 -10.67 -32.82 -12.72
N ASN A 67 -10.57 -31.93 -11.75
CA ASN A 67 -10.02 -30.58 -11.92
C ASN A 67 -9.26 -30.09 -10.67
N ALA A 68 -8.84 -28.82 -10.64
CA ALA A 68 -8.07 -28.23 -9.54
C ALA A 68 -8.77 -28.32 -8.17
N VAL A 69 -10.08 -28.48 -8.14
CA VAL A 69 -10.86 -28.72 -6.93
C VAL A 69 -10.53 -30.08 -6.31
N ASP A 70 -10.51 -31.13 -7.12
CA ASP A 70 -10.19 -32.47 -6.67
C ASP A 70 -8.76 -32.57 -6.16
N LEU A 71 -7.85 -31.85 -6.83
CA LEU A 71 -6.48 -31.70 -6.37
C LEU A 71 -6.41 -31.08 -4.97
N ARG A 72 -7.16 -29.99 -4.74
CA ARG A 72 -7.19 -29.33 -3.43
C ARG A 72 -7.77 -30.22 -2.34
N MET A 73 -8.85 -30.96 -2.64
CA MET A 73 -9.44 -31.94 -1.72
C MET A 73 -8.44 -33.04 -1.35
N LEU A 74 -7.62 -33.48 -2.31
CA LEU A 74 -6.57 -34.47 -2.07
C LEU A 74 -5.42 -33.91 -1.23
N GLU A 75 -5.01 -32.66 -1.47
CA GLU A 75 -4.01 -31.98 -0.63
C GLU A 75 -4.49 -31.80 0.81
N ASP A 76 -5.78 -31.50 1.01
CA ASP A 76 -6.38 -31.40 2.33
C ASP A 76 -6.46 -32.78 3.01
N ALA A 77 -6.70 -33.84 2.23
CA ALA A 77 -6.66 -35.20 2.73
C ALA A 77 -5.28 -35.60 3.26
N LEU A 78 -4.19 -35.16 2.61
CA LEU A 78 -2.84 -35.31 3.13
C LEU A 78 -2.59 -34.59 4.47
N ARG A 79 -3.37 -33.53 4.75
CA ARG A 79 -3.33 -32.78 6.01
C ARG A 79 -4.29 -33.35 7.07
N GLY A 80 -4.93 -34.48 6.79
CA GLY A 80 -5.82 -35.20 7.71
C GLY A 80 -7.29 -34.81 7.64
N VAL A 81 -7.73 -34.15 6.56
CA VAL A 81 -9.16 -33.89 6.27
C VAL A 81 -9.76 -35.11 5.56
N ALA A 82 -10.81 -35.72 6.10
CA ALA A 82 -11.40 -36.90 5.45
C ALA A 82 -12.08 -36.52 4.12
N LEU A 83 -11.86 -37.34 3.07
CA LEU A 83 -12.58 -37.21 1.81
C LEU A 83 -14.07 -37.58 1.98
N PRO A 84 -15.00 -36.91 1.25
CA PRO A 84 -16.43 -37.18 1.36
C PRO A 84 -16.80 -38.62 1.00
N ALA A 85 -17.75 -39.21 1.74
CA ALA A 85 -18.24 -40.56 1.49
C ALA A 85 -19.55 -40.54 0.70
N LEU A 86 -19.56 -41.06 -0.53
CA LEU A 86 -20.75 -41.08 -1.39
C LEU A 86 -21.91 -41.88 -0.77
N LEU A 87 -23.09 -41.27 -0.66
CA LEU A 87 -24.34 -41.87 -0.15
C LEU A 87 -25.33 -42.21 -1.26
N ALA A 88 -25.55 -41.28 -2.19
CA ALA A 88 -26.47 -41.47 -3.30
C ALA A 88 -25.98 -40.70 -4.54
N LYS A 89 -26.30 -41.19 -5.74
CA LYS A 89 -25.97 -40.51 -7.01
C LYS A 89 -27.11 -40.69 -7.99
N ALA A 90 -27.45 -39.62 -8.73
CA ALA A 90 -28.47 -39.65 -9.77
C ALA A 90 -28.08 -38.77 -10.94
N THR A 91 -28.52 -39.13 -12.15
CA THR A 91 -28.46 -38.25 -13.31
C THR A 91 -29.85 -37.73 -13.61
N ILE A 92 -30.07 -36.43 -13.42
CA ILE A 92 -31.38 -35.79 -13.64
C ILE A 92 -31.30 -34.89 -14.87
N GLY A 93 -32.27 -35.01 -15.78
CA GLY A 93 -32.36 -34.20 -17.00
C GLY A 93 -33.67 -33.43 -17.13
N ALA A 94 -34.02 -33.03 -18.35
CA ALA A 94 -35.18 -32.15 -18.60
C ALA A 94 -36.55 -32.70 -18.17
N ALA A 95 -36.69 -34.01 -17.98
CA ALA A 95 -37.91 -34.60 -17.44
C ALA A 95 -38.13 -34.34 -15.94
N GLY A 96 -37.15 -33.72 -15.26
CA GLY A 96 -37.13 -33.64 -13.80
C GLY A 96 -36.72 -34.97 -13.19
N GLY A 97 -36.77 -35.05 -11.86
CA GLY A 97 -36.42 -36.28 -11.15
C GLY A 97 -36.20 -36.08 -9.66
N THR A 98 -35.75 -37.14 -8.99
CA THR A 98 -35.50 -37.14 -7.55
C THR A 98 -34.15 -37.78 -7.25
N LEU A 99 -33.41 -37.17 -6.32
CA LEU A 99 -32.27 -37.79 -5.64
C LEU A 99 -32.65 -37.98 -4.17
N GLU A 100 -32.69 -39.21 -3.70
CA GLU A 100 -33.08 -39.52 -2.32
C GLU A 100 -32.12 -40.52 -1.67
N HIS A 101 -32.02 -40.42 -0.35
CA HIS A 101 -31.30 -41.39 0.46
C HIS A 101 -32.09 -41.67 1.75
N ALA A 102 -32.76 -42.83 1.77
CA ALA A 102 -33.71 -43.17 2.82
C ALA A 102 -33.09 -43.17 4.23
N ALA A 103 -31.82 -43.60 4.37
CA ALA A 103 -31.16 -43.71 5.68
C ALA A 103 -30.80 -42.34 6.28
N SER A 104 -30.47 -41.33 5.47
CA SER A 104 -30.30 -39.95 5.95
C SER A 104 -31.60 -39.15 5.94
N GLY A 105 -32.66 -39.67 5.32
CA GLY A 105 -33.95 -38.98 5.18
C GLY A 105 -33.93 -37.80 4.19
N PHE A 106 -32.83 -37.64 3.44
CA PHE A 106 -32.64 -36.61 2.42
C PHE A 106 -33.46 -36.90 1.17
N ARG A 107 -34.06 -35.86 0.60
CA ARG A 107 -34.72 -35.91 -0.71
C ARG A 107 -34.58 -34.56 -1.41
N LEU A 108 -34.02 -34.57 -2.61
CA LEU A 108 -34.05 -33.47 -3.58
C LEU A 108 -35.04 -33.83 -4.68
N GLU A 109 -35.98 -32.94 -4.96
CA GLU A 109 -36.93 -33.03 -6.07
C GLU A 109 -36.71 -31.86 -7.03
N LEU A 110 -36.57 -32.18 -8.32
CA LEU A 110 -36.45 -31.22 -9.40
C LEU A 110 -37.64 -31.38 -10.36
N PRO A 111 -38.45 -30.34 -10.61
CA PRO A 111 -39.58 -30.44 -11.51
C PRO A 111 -39.13 -30.61 -12.97
N ALA A 112 -40.06 -31.08 -13.82
CA ALA A 112 -39.83 -31.15 -15.25
C ALA A 112 -39.52 -29.75 -15.81
N GLY A 113 -38.48 -29.65 -16.64
CA GLY A 113 -38.00 -28.38 -17.19
C GLY A 113 -37.01 -27.62 -16.30
N ALA A 114 -36.77 -28.04 -15.05
CA ALA A 114 -35.79 -27.38 -14.17
C ALA A 114 -34.35 -27.44 -14.71
N LEU A 115 -34.01 -28.48 -15.48
CA LEU A 115 -32.70 -28.69 -16.08
C LEU A 115 -32.79 -28.76 -17.61
N ALA A 116 -32.01 -27.94 -18.32
CA ALA A 116 -31.93 -28.02 -19.78
C ALA A 116 -31.09 -29.23 -20.27
N THR A 117 -30.09 -29.63 -19.48
CA THR A 117 -29.19 -30.75 -19.78
C THR A 117 -29.13 -31.70 -18.59
N ALA A 118 -28.80 -32.96 -18.85
CA ALA A 118 -28.59 -33.94 -17.80
C ALA A 118 -27.43 -33.51 -16.89
N GLN A 119 -27.63 -33.60 -15.57
CA GLN A 119 -26.64 -33.27 -14.54
C GLN A 119 -26.41 -34.48 -13.65
N SER A 120 -25.15 -34.73 -13.30
CA SER A 120 -24.76 -35.73 -12.32
C SER A 120 -24.82 -35.10 -10.93
N LEU A 121 -25.75 -35.56 -10.10
CA LEU A 121 -25.93 -35.11 -8.73
C LEU A 121 -25.47 -36.20 -7.77
N ALA A 122 -24.72 -35.83 -6.74
CA ALA A 122 -24.24 -36.77 -5.74
C ALA A 122 -24.49 -36.24 -4.33
N LEU A 123 -25.06 -37.06 -3.46
CA LEU A 123 -25.14 -36.82 -2.03
C LEU A 123 -24.02 -37.58 -1.36
N ALA A 124 -23.26 -36.94 -0.48
CA ALA A 124 -22.23 -37.55 0.33
C ALA A 124 -22.43 -37.22 1.82
N GLU A 125 -21.89 -38.08 2.68
CA GLU A 125 -21.69 -37.79 4.09
C GLU A 125 -20.45 -36.91 4.24
N TRP A 126 -20.59 -35.81 4.98
CA TRP A 126 -19.48 -34.96 5.35
C TRP A 126 -19.00 -35.31 6.76
N ASP A 127 -17.68 -35.35 6.93
CA ASP A 127 -17.04 -35.69 8.19
C ASP A 127 -17.53 -34.85 9.36
N ARG A 128 -18.03 -35.52 10.39
CA ARG A 128 -18.54 -34.86 11.60
C ARG A 128 -17.45 -34.08 12.33
N GLY A 129 -16.20 -34.56 12.28
CA GLY A 129 -15.06 -33.87 12.88
C GLY A 129 -14.76 -32.56 12.18
N GLU A 130 -14.88 -32.50 10.86
CA GLU A 130 -14.80 -31.27 10.06
C GLU A 130 -15.97 -30.33 10.35
N THR A 131 -17.20 -30.83 10.46
CA THR A 131 -18.36 -29.96 10.71
C THR A 131 -18.40 -29.37 12.14
N ALA A 132 -18.36 -30.16 13.21
CA ALA A 132 -17.26 -30.23 14.17
C ALA A 132 -16.40 -28.96 14.29
N ARG A 133 -15.37 -28.92 13.45
CA ARG A 133 -14.39 -27.84 13.29
C ARG A 133 -14.95 -26.56 12.67
N TYR A 134 -16.20 -26.57 12.23
CA TYR A 134 -17.04 -25.41 11.90
C TYR A 134 -18.25 -25.31 12.84
N GLY A 135 -18.11 -25.83 14.07
CA GLY A 135 -18.99 -25.73 15.24
C GLY A 135 -20.40 -26.27 15.09
N MET A 136 -20.64 -26.96 14.00
CA MET A 136 -21.85 -27.72 13.78
C MET A 136 -21.93 -28.83 14.82
N ALA A 137 -22.82 -28.65 15.79
CA ALA A 137 -23.10 -29.64 16.83
C ALA A 137 -24.26 -30.53 16.36
N SER A 138 -23.93 -31.60 15.63
CA SER A 138 -24.92 -32.49 15.04
C SER A 138 -25.87 -33.05 16.08
N VAL A 139 -27.18 -32.93 15.81
CA VAL A 139 -28.21 -33.57 16.62
C VAL A 139 -28.86 -34.67 15.78
N GLY A 140 -28.19 -35.81 15.68
CA GLY A 140 -28.73 -37.00 15.02
C GLY A 140 -27.98 -37.38 13.75
N ALA A 141 -28.61 -37.21 12.58
CA ALA A 141 -28.07 -37.62 11.29
C ALA A 141 -26.73 -36.92 10.97
N ALA A 142 -25.91 -37.56 10.12
CA ALA A 142 -24.64 -36.98 9.72
C ALA A 142 -24.86 -35.77 8.81
N PRO A 143 -23.99 -34.74 8.87
CA PRO A 143 -23.97 -33.64 7.92
C PRO A 143 -23.86 -34.18 6.50
N LEU A 144 -24.55 -33.52 5.57
CA LEU A 144 -24.67 -33.96 4.19
C LEU A 144 -24.02 -32.93 3.28
N MET A 145 -23.45 -33.41 2.18
CA MET A 145 -22.96 -32.57 1.10
C MET A 145 -23.63 -32.97 -0.20
N LEU A 146 -24.24 -32.02 -0.89
CA LEU A 146 -24.85 -32.22 -2.19
C LEU A 146 -23.98 -31.62 -3.28
N TYR A 147 -23.47 -32.47 -4.15
CA TYR A 147 -22.63 -32.13 -5.26
C TYR A 147 -23.38 -32.04 -6.58
N GLY A 148 -22.91 -31.16 -7.47
CA GLY A 148 -23.34 -31.09 -8.87
C GLY A 148 -24.69 -30.41 -9.12
N LEU A 149 -25.38 -29.91 -8.08
CA LEU A 149 -26.63 -29.17 -8.26
C LEU A 149 -26.35 -27.81 -8.92
N PRO A 150 -26.79 -27.56 -10.16
CA PRO A 150 -26.66 -26.23 -10.74
C PRO A 150 -27.70 -25.26 -10.18
N ALA A 151 -27.57 -23.99 -10.51
CA ALA A 151 -28.57 -22.98 -10.18
C ALA A 151 -29.89 -23.30 -10.92
N VAL A 152 -30.88 -23.79 -10.19
CA VAL A 152 -32.19 -24.20 -10.73
C VAL A 152 -33.31 -23.57 -9.91
N ALA A 153 -34.36 -23.15 -10.61
CA ALA A 153 -35.57 -22.70 -9.95
C ALA A 153 -36.39 -23.90 -9.45
N GLU A 154 -37.22 -23.66 -8.43
CA GLU A 154 -38.23 -24.61 -7.94
C GLU A 154 -37.65 -25.95 -7.42
N ALA A 155 -36.37 -26.00 -7.07
CA ALA A 155 -35.83 -27.15 -6.35
C ALA A 155 -36.51 -27.28 -4.98
N GLU A 156 -36.85 -28.50 -4.60
CA GLU A 156 -37.35 -28.81 -3.27
C GLU A 156 -36.38 -29.76 -2.58
N ILE A 157 -35.76 -29.29 -1.50
CA ILE A 157 -34.83 -30.07 -0.69
C ILE A 157 -35.47 -30.33 0.65
N SER A 158 -35.64 -31.60 1.02
CA SER A 158 -36.28 -31.97 2.27
C SER A 158 -35.50 -33.00 3.06
N PHE A 159 -35.61 -32.89 4.39
CA PHE A 159 -34.91 -33.71 5.35
C PHE A 159 -35.91 -34.29 6.36
N ALA A 160 -35.78 -35.57 6.69
CA ALA A 160 -36.56 -36.14 7.78
C ALA A 160 -36.05 -35.59 9.12
N LEU A 161 -36.97 -35.13 9.98
CA LEU A 161 -36.60 -34.74 11.33
C LEU A 161 -36.27 -35.98 12.19
N PRO A 162 -35.39 -35.85 13.20
CA PRO A 162 -35.06 -36.94 14.11
C PRO A 162 -36.30 -37.53 14.78
N PRO A 163 -36.34 -38.86 15.06
CA PRO A 163 -37.44 -39.49 15.79
C PRO A 163 -37.67 -38.82 17.14
N GLY A 164 -38.86 -38.25 17.35
CA GLY A 164 -39.20 -37.46 18.56
C GLY A 164 -39.25 -35.94 18.34
N GLY A 165 -38.93 -35.45 17.15
CA GLY A 165 -38.92 -34.02 16.77
C GLY A 165 -40.27 -33.33 16.65
N THR A 166 -41.31 -33.87 17.30
CA THR A 166 -42.63 -33.26 17.49
C THR A 166 -43.04 -33.28 18.97
N ARG A 167 -42.09 -33.44 19.91
CA ARG A 167 -42.36 -33.17 21.33
C ARG A 167 -42.58 -31.67 21.49
N ASN A 168 -43.67 -31.27 22.17
CA ASN A 168 -44.02 -29.88 22.44
C ASN A 168 -42.80 -29.08 22.94
N GLY A 169 -42.32 -28.13 22.13
CA GLY A 169 -41.27 -27.18 22.50
C GLY A 169 -39.91 -27.35 21.80
N GLU A 170 -39.67 -28.42 21.05
CA GLU A 170 -38.46 -28.55 20.21
C GLU A 170 -38.76 -28.10 18.78
N SER A 171 -38.02 -27.10 18.28
CA SER A 171 -38.03 -26.67 16.87
C SER A 171 -36.72 -27.12 16.21
N TYR A 172 -36.65 -27.11 14.87
CA TYR A 172 -35.44 -27.45 14.10
C TYR A 172 -35.23 -26.46 12.97
N SER A 173 -33.97 -26.18 12.66
CA SER A 173 -33.56 -25.26 11.60
C SER A 173 -32.58 -25.94 10.65
N LEU A 174 -32.49 -25.42 9.43
CA LEU A 174 -31.55 -25.91 8.44
C LEU A 174 -30.33 -25.01 8.42
N ALA A 175 -29.15 -25.56 8.71
CA ALA A 175 -27.89 -24.91 8.40
C ALA A 175 -27.50 -25.28 6.96
N VAL A 176 -27.22 -24.28 6.13
CA VAL A 176 -26.72 -24.44 4.77
C VAL A 176 -25.34 -23.82 4.69
N GLY A 177 -24.35 -24.62 4.30
CA GLY A 177 -22.98 -24.19 4.08
C GLY A 177 -22.67 -24.02 2.60
N VAL A 178 -22.01 -22.91 2.28
CA VAL A 178 -21.47 -22.58 0.97
C VAL A 178 -19.99 -22.26 1.12
N TYR A 179 -19.18 -22.70 0.17
CA TYR A 179 -17.76 -22.38 0.16
C TYR A 179 -17.55 -21.13 -0.70
N GLU A 180 -17.22 -20.02 -0.06
CA GLU A 180 -17.22 -18.72 -0.70
C GLU A 180 -15.99 -17.90 -0.32
N LEU A 181 -15.62 -16.99 -1.21
CA LEU A 181 -14.54 -16.05 -0.98
C LEU A 181 -15.15 -14.70 -0.59
N ALA A 182 -15.18 -14.43 0.71
CA ALA A 182 -15.59 -13.13 1.25
C ALA A 182 -14.84 -11.97 0.57
N ARG A 183 -15.42 -10.77 0.62
CA ARG A 183 -14.67 -9.55 0.27
C ARG A 183 -13.47 -9.45 1.22
N ASN A 184 -12.29 -9.14 0.69
CA ASN A 184 -11.02 -9.03 1.43
C ASN A 184 -10.40 -10.33 1.98
N SER A 185 -10.96 -11.51 1.70
CA SER A 185 -10.31 -12.78 2.06
C SER A 185 -9.27 -13.22 1.00
N LEU A 186 -8.18 -13.84 1.45
CA LEU A 186 -7.15 -14.45 0.61
C LEU A 186 -7.60 -15.80 0.03
N GLU A 187 -8.46 -16.52 0.75
CA GLU A 187 -8.85 -17.88 0.40
C GLU A 187 -10.34 -18.08 0.67
N PRO A 188 -11.07 -18.78 -0.23
CA PRO A 188 -12.45 -19.17 0.04
C PRO A 188 -12.52 -20.10 1.25
N ARG A 189 -13.61 -20.01 2.00
CA ARG A 189 -13.88 -20.82 3.20
C ARG A 189 -15.35 -21.19 3.28
N TRP A 190 -15.66 -22.16 4.14
CA TRP A 190 -17.05 -22.56 4.39
C TRP A 190 -17.75 -21.50 5.22
N HIS A 191 -18.71 -20.79 4.63
CA HIS A 191 -19.63 -19.92 5.34
C HIS A 191 -20.96 -20.63 5.41
N PHE A 192 -21.56 -20.68 6.59
CA PHE A 192 -22.87 -21.27 6.69
C PHE A 192 -23.85 -20.27 7.28
N GLN A 193 -25.09 -20.47 6.86
CA GLN A 193 -26.23 -19.66 7.24
C GLN A 193 -27.28 -20.58 7.82
N LEU A 194 -27.98 -20.08 8.82
CA LEU A 194 -29.16 -20.76 9.32
C LEU A 194 -30.36 -20.23 8.51
N MET A 195 -31.14 -21.15 7.97
CA MET A 195 -32.23 -20.85 7.07
C MET A 195 -33.54 -20.82 7.85
N THR A 196 -34.33 -19.80 7.57
CA THR A 196 -35.58 -19.45 8.25
C THR A 196 -36.76 -19.52 7.28
N ALA A 197 -37.96 -19.21 7.77
CA ALA A 197 -39.15 -19.14 6.93
C ALA A 197 -39.02 -18.12 5.78
N GLU A 198 -38.31 -17.00 6.02
CA GLU A 198 -38.04 -16.00 5.00
C GLU A 198 -37.03 -16.48 3.95
N ASP A 199 -36.22 -17.50 4.26
CA ASP A 199 -35.29 -18.15 3.32
C ASP A 199 -35.96 -19.35 2.59
N GLY A 200 -37.28 -19.49 2.67
CA GLY A 200 -38.03 -20.57 2.02
C GLY A 200 -38.05 -21.90 2.78
N VAL A 201 -37.71 -21.91 4.07
CA VAL A 201 -37.80 -23.10 4.92
C VAL A 201 -39.19 -23.26 5.53
N SER A 202 -39.73 -24.47 5.46
CA SER A 202 -40.98 -24.86 6.11
C SER A 202 -40.83 -26.19 6.81
N VAL A 203 -41.57 -26.38 7.91
CA VAL A 203 -41.62 -27.66 8.63
C VAL A 203 -43.05 -28.20 8.54
N SER A 204 -43.21 -29.37 7.93
CA SER A 204 -44.51 -30.04 7.85
C SER A 204 -44.34 -31.55 7.77
N ASN A 205 -45.29 -32.31 8.31
CA ASN A 205 -45.33 -33.78 8.24
C ASN A 205 -44.03 -34.47 8.68
N GLY A 206 -43.36 -33.95 9.72
CA GLY A 206 -42.10 -34.49 10.23
C GLY A 206 -40.89 -34.28 9.31
N ARG A 207 -41.00 -33.38 8.32
CA ARG A 207 -39.92 -33.00 7.42
C ARG A 207 -39.65 -31.50 7.49
N LEU A 208 -38.37 -31.14 7.43
CA LEU A 208 -37.94 -29.79 7.10
C LEU A 208 -37.77 -29.72 5.58
N THR A 209 -38.43 -28.76 4.94
CA THR A 209 -38.39 -28.56 3.49
C THR A 209 -37.90 -27.16 3.18
N TRP A 210 -36.86 -27.06 2.36
CA TRP A 210 -36.30 -25.82 1.85
C TRP A 210 -36.58 -25.71 0.36
N ARG A 211 -37.17 -24.58 -0.05
CA ARG A 211 -37.39 -24.21 -1.45
C ARG A 211 -36.56 -22.96 -1.74
N PRO A 212 -35.29 -23.13 -2.15
CA PRO A 212 -34.46 -21.98 -2.49
C PRO A 212 -35.09 -21.17 -3.63
N GLU A 213 -35.03 -19.85 -3.48
CA GLU A 213 -35.29 -18.94 -4.59
C GLU A 213 -34.04 -18.83 -5.46
N LEU A 214 -34.21 -18.93 -6.77
CA LEU A 214 -33.11 -18.72 -7.69
C LEU A 214 -32.85 -17.23 -7.86
N ILE A 215 -31.64 -16.80 -7.53
CA ILE A 215 -31.23 -15.41 -7.69
C ILE A 215 -31.03 -15.10 -9.19
N PRO A 216 -31.68 -14.06 -9.73
CA PRO A 216 -31.48 -13.64 -11.11
C PRO A 216 -30.01 -13.38 -11.40
N GLN A 217 -29.47 -13.99 -12.45
CA GLN A 217 -28.08 -13.78 -12.84
C GLN A 217 -27.90 -12.37 -13.40
N SER A 218 -27.43 -11.42 -12.60
CA SER A 218 -26.86 -10.18 -13.12
C SER A 218 -25.49 -10.49 -13.74
N GLY A 219 -25.36 -10.32 -15.05
CA GLY A 219 -24.11 -10.59 -15.76
C GLY A 219 -22.94 -9.78 -15.18
N GLY A 220 -21.87 -10.47 -14.76
CA GLY A 220 -20.63 -9.86 -14.24
C GLY A 220 -20.27 -10.21 -12.80
N LEU A 221 -21.09 -10.99 -12.09
CA LEU A 221 -20.77 -11.43 -10.73
C LEU A 221 -19.51 -12.29 -10.72
N ARG A 222 -18.61 -12.07 -9.74
CA ARG A 222 -17.69 -13.09 -9.24
C ARG A 222 -18.57 -14.28 -8.96
N ARG A 223 -18.54 -15.26 -9.87
CA ARG A 223 -18.52 -16.61 -9.38
C ARG A 223 -17.38 -16.60 -8.38
N SER A 224 -17.68 -16.94 -7.15
CA SER A 224 -16.68 -17.74 -6.50
C SER A 224 -16.44 -18.89 -7.50
N ASP A 225 -15.27 -18.89 -8.15
CA ASP A 225 -14.79 -20.09 -8.83
C ASP A 225 -14.62 -21.24 -7.80
N ALA A 226 -14.96 -21.00 -6.53
CA ALA A 226 -15.34 -21.94 -5.50
C ALA A 226 -16.49 -22.87 -5.96
N ARG A 227 -16.16 -23.74 -6.91
CA ARG A 227 -16.40 -25.14 -6.68
C ARG A 227 -15.37 -25.55 -5.61
N PRO A 228 -15.86 -26.02 -4.46
CA PRO A 228 -15.61 -27.39 -4.08
C PRO A 228 -16.93 -28.11 -4.15
N GLY A 229 -17.46 -28.13 -5.38
CA GLY A 229 -18.45 -29.07 -5.88
C GLY A 229 -19.81 -29.18 -5.20
N GLY A 230 -20.08 -28.64 -3.99
CA GLY A 230 -21.31 -28.98 -3.28
C GLY A 230 -21.80 -28.02 -2.19
N ILE A 231 -23.06 -28.22 -1.81
CA ILE A 231 -23.81 -27.48 -0.79
C ILE A 231 -23.88 -28.35 0.46
N ALA A 232 -23.44 -27.81 1.58
CA ALA A 232 -23.50 -28.53 2.85
C ALA A 232 -24.84 -28.31 3.54
N PHE A 233 -25.37 -29.36 4.16
CA PHE A 233 -26.62 -29.34 4.89
C PHE A 233 -26.48 -29.99 6.25
N GLU A 234 -27.09 -29.37 7.24
CA GLU A 234 -27.29 -29.99 8.54
C GLU A 234 -28.61 -29.55 9.16
N ILE A 235 -29.30 -30.51 9.77
CA ILE A 235 -30.42 -30.21 10.65
C ILE A 235 -29.85 -29.92 12.03
N VAL A 236 -29.98 -28.67 12.45
CA VAL A 236 -29.67 -28.26 13.81
C VAL A 236 -30.97 -28.20 14.59
N ARG A 237 -30.95 -28.55 15.89
CA ARG A 237 -32.08 -28.17 16.76
C ARG A 237 -32.22 -26.64 16.65
N ASP A 238 -33.44 -26.13 16.71
CA ASP A 238 -33.67 -24.69 16.76
C ASP A 238 -33.35 -24.23 18.16
N TRP A 239 -32.07 -23.93 18.37
CA TRP A 239 -31.55 -23.38 19.61
C TRP A 239 -31.89 -21.88 19.74
N LEU A 240 -32.50 -21.25 18.72
CA LEU A 240 -32.77 -19.82 18.68
C LEU A 240 -34.08 -19.39 19.35
N GLY A 241 -34.89 -20.33 19.81
CA GLY A 241 -36.10 -20.01 20.58
C GLY A 241 -37.01 -18.97 19.92
N GLY A 242 -37.00 -18.87 18.58
CA GLY A 242 -37.83 -17.92 17.82
C GLY A 242 -37.48 -16.44 17.98
N THR A 243 -36.32 -16.05 18.51
CA THR A 243 -35.98 -14.62 18.65
C THR A 243 -35.20 -14.09 17.44
N THR A 244 -35.94 -13.68 16.40
CA THR A 244 -35.42 -12.91 15.28
C THR A 244 -35.51 -11.42 15.59
N TYR A 245 -34.39 -10.68 15.54
CA TYR A 245 -34.46 -9.22 15.54
C TYR A 245 -34.60 -8.76 14.11
N GLN A 246 -35.63 -7.99 13.86
CA GLN A 246 -35.91 -7.46 12.54
C GLN A 246 -36.21 -5.97 12.67
N SER A 247 -35.81 -5.25 11.65
CA SER A 247 -36.21 -3.88 11.41
C SER A 247 -36.87 -3.80 10.04
N THR A 248 -37.02 -2.60 9.50
CA THR A 248 -37.63 -2.45 8.16
C THR A 248 -36.73 -3.06 7.10
N ASN A 249 -35.42 -2.87 7.22
CA ASN A 249 -34.45 -3.20 6.19
C ASN A 249 -33.49 -4.34 6.54
N PHE A 250 -33.47 -4.80 7.80
CA PHE A 250 -32.49 -5.76 8.28
C PHE A 250 -33.14 -6.89 9.09
N ARG A 251 -32.51 -8.06 9.06
CA ARG A 251 -32.84 -9.22 9.89
C ARG A 251 -31.56 -9.80 10.49
N LEU A 252 -31.51 -9.88 11.81
CA LEU A 252 -30.36 -10.40 12.55
C LEU A 252 -30.64 -11.83 12.99
N GLN A 253 -29.61 -12.64 12.84
CA GLN A 253 -29.59 -14.04 13.20
C GLN A 253 -28.42 -14.30 14.15
N PRO A 254 -28.65 -14.21 15.48
CA PRO A 254 -27.69 -14.68 16.47
C PRO A 254 -27.47 -16.18 16.33
N VAL A 255 -26.27 -16.64 16.71
CA VAL A 255 -25.92 -18.08 16.65
C VAL A 255 -25.80 -18.69 18.07
N SER A 256 -26.11 -17.92 19.13
CA SER A 256 -26.00 -18.34 20.54
C SER A 256 -27.35 -18.73 21.16
N THR A 257 -27.29 -19.72 22.06
CA THR A 257 -28.38 -20.24 22.91
C THR A 257 -28.75 -19.35 24.09
N GLU A 258 -27.87 -18.42 24.42
CA GLU A 258 -27.95 -17.59 25.62
C GLU A 258 -27.65 -16.16 25.16
N THR A 259 -28.68 -15.32 25.12
CA THR A 259 -28.52 -13.86 24.93
C THR A 259 -28.98 -13.20 26.23
N THR A 260 -28.05 -12.58 26.93
CA THR A 260 -28.34 -11.79 28.14
C THR A 260 -29.03 -10.48 27.78
N ASN A 261 -29.83 -9.89 28.69
CA ASN A 261 -30.46 -8.58 28.45
C ASN A 261 -29.45 -7.49 28.02
N ALA A 262 -28.21 -7.55 28.52
CA ALA A 262 -27.16 -6.64 28.10
C ALA A 262 -26.71 -6.85 26.64
N GLU A 263 -26.71 -8.09 26.16
CA GLU A 263 -26.48 -8.41 24.73
C GLU A 263 -27.69 -8.00 23.88
N MET A 264 -28.92 -8.13 24.39
CA MET A 264 -30.15 -7.65 23.74
C MET A 264 -30.08 -6.15 23.44
N ASP A 265 -29.75 -5.35 24.45
CA ASP A 265 -29.65 -3.89 24.30
C ASP A 265 -28.60 -3.49 23.26
N ARG A 266 -27.51 -4.27 23.19
CA ARG A 266 -26.43 -4.05 22.21
C ARG A 266 -26.84 -4.44 20.79
N LEU A 267 -27.58 -5.54 20.62
CA LEU A 267 -28.16 -5.94 19.33
C LEU A 267 -29.16 -4.91 18.82
N GLN A 268 -29.98 -4.34 19.70
CA GLN A 268 -30.90 -3.27 19.34
C GLN A 268 -30.15 -2.03 18.86
N GLY A 269 -29.06 -1.65 19.54
CA GLY A 269 -28.19 -0.59 19.07
C GLY A 269 -27.59 -0.90 17.69
N LEU A 270 -27.04 -2.09 17.50
CA LEU A 270 -26.47 -2.53 16.21
C LEU A 270 -27.46 -2.34 15.05
N LEU A 271 -28.71 -2.74 15.27
CA LEU A 271 -29.82 -2.56 14.32
C LEU A 271 -30.10 -1.09 14.01
N GLN A 272 -30.04 -0.21 15.01
CA GLN A 272 -30.22 1.22 14.80
C GLN A 272 -29.10 1.82 13.93
N ASP A 273 -27.85 1.40 14.14
CA ASP A 273 -26.72 1.87 13.33
C ASP A 273 -26.83 1.38 11.87
N LEU A 274 -27.27 0.15 11.68
CA LEU A 274 -27.55 -0.42 10.35
C LEU A 274 -28.68 0.34 9.64
N GLU A 275 -29.81 0.62 10.32
CA GLU A 275 -30.91 1.41 9.75
C GLU A 275 -30.48 2.85 9.42
N TYR A 276 -29.61 3.42 10.23
CA TYR A 276 -29.02 4.71 9.95
C TYR A 276 -28.09 4.64 8.74
N ALA A 277 -27.23 3.62 8.63
CA ALA A 277 -26.38 3.38 7.46
C ALA A 277 -27.22 3.20 6.17
N TYR A 278 -28.33 2.47 6.25
CA TYR A 278 -29.29 2.33 5.15
C TYR A 278 -29.90 3.65 4.74
N THR A 279 -30.36 4.46 5.71
CA THR A 279 -30.91 5.79 5.45
C THR A 279 -29.87 6.70 4.80
N ARG A 280 -28.60 6.60 5.23
CA ARG A 280 -27.49 7.31 4.59
C ARG A 280 -27.26 6.83 3.17
N ALA A 281 -27.24 5.52 2.91
CA ALA A 281 -27.10 5.00 1.56
C ALA A 281 -28.20 5.53 0.61
N VAL A 282 -29.46 5.56 1.07
CA VAL A 282 -30.56 6.18 0.31
C VAL A 282 -30.31 7.67 0.08
N ALA A 283 -29.84 8.41 1.08
CA ALA A 283 -29.50 9.83 0.95
C ALA A 283 -28.32 10.08 -0.01
N LEU A 284 -27.42 9.11 -0.15
CA LEU A 284 -26.33 9.13 -1.14
C LEU A 284 -26.82 8.74 -2.56
N GLY A 285 -28.12 8.51 -2.76
CA GLY A 285 -28.69 8.19 -4.07
C GLY A 285 -28.59 6.73 -4.47
N PHE A 286 -28.13 5.83 -3.58
CA PHE A 286 -28.12 4.41 -3.90
C PHE A 286 -29.55 3.86 -4.04
N PRO A 287 -29.86 3.11 -5.12
CA PRO A 287 -31.21 2.65 -5.41
C PRO A 287 -31.51 1.38 -4.59
N MET A 288 -31.56 1.49 -3.26
CA MET A 288 -31.69 0.35 -2.35
C MET A 288 -32.93 -0.52 -2.62
N SER A 289 -33.98 0.06 -3.23
CA SER A 289 -35.17 -0.69 -3.68
C SER A 289 -34.87 -1.71 -4.79
N ASN A 290 -33.79 -1.54 -5.55
CA ASN A 290 -33.43 -2.44 -6.64
C ASN A 290 -32.87 -3.78 -6.14
N ARG A 291 -32.53 -3.91 -4.85
CA ARG A 291 -31.96 -5.14 -4.29
C ARG A 291 -32.83 -6.37 -4.54
N THR A 292 -34.16 -6.25 -4.46
CA THR A 292 -35.08 -7.37 -4.73
C THR A 292 -35.23 -7.65 -6.22
N THR A 293 -35.03 -6.65 -7.07
CA THR A 293 -34.95 -6.86 -8.53
C THR A 293 -33.68 -7.60 -8.91
N LEU A 294 -32.57 -7.32 -8.20
CA LEU A 294 -31.28 -7.98 -8.41
C LEU A 294 -31.23 -9.38 -7.81
N TRP A 295 -31.80 -9.57 -6.61
CA TRP A 295 -31.56 -10.78 -5.81
C TRP A 295 -32.81 -11.49 -5.28
N GLY A 296 -34.00 -11.15 -5.76
CA GLY A 296 -35.24 -11.81 -5.35
C GLY A 296 -35.73 -11.40 -3.96
N ASP A 297 -36.68 -12.17 -3.42
CA ASP A 297 -37.33 -11.88 -2.15
C ASP A 297 -36.40 -12.05 -0.95
N ASP A 298 -35.34 -12.84 -1.07
CA ASP A 298 -34.30 -12.98 -0.03
C ASP A 298 -33.63 -11.64 0.32
N ALA A 299 -33.56 -10.72 -0.63
CA ALA A 299 -33.02 -9.38 -0.42
C ALA A 299 -34.03 -8.36 0.14
N GLN A 300 -35.27 -8.76 0.46
CA GLN A 300 -36.26 -7.85 1.06
C GLN A 300 -35.73 -7.21 2.34
N ARG A 301 -34.96 -7.96 3.14
CA ARG A 301 -34.19 -7.46 4.29
C ARG A 301 -32.79 -8.01 4.24
N VAL A 302 -31.80 -7.16 4.46
CA VAL A 302 -30.40 -7.56 4.51
C VAL A 302 -30.20 -8.49 5.71
N LYS A 303 -29.62 -9.65 5.47
CA LYS A 303 -29.33 -10.67 6.50
C LYS A 303 -28.02 -10.35 7.20
N ILE A 304 -28.02 -10.45 8.53
CA ILE A 304 -26.84 -10.33 9.38
C ILE A 304 -26.72 -11.57 10.26
N VAL A 305 -25.61 -12.29 10.14
CA VAL A 305 -25.29 -13.46 10.96
C VAL A 305 -24.30 -13.05 12.06
N ILE A 306 -24.57 -13.42 13.31
CA ILE A 306 -23.73 -13.04 14.47
C ILE A 306 -23.17 -14.28 15.17
N LYS A 307 -21.85 -14.47 15.11
CA LYS A 307 -21.14 -15.68 15.57
C LYS A 307 -20.31 -15.44 16.84
N LYS A 308 -20.31 -16.38 17.79
CA LYS A 308 -19.59 -16.26 19.08
C LYS A 308 -18.18 -16.88 19.00
N THR A 309 -17.16 -16.15 19.42
CA THR A 309 -15.75 -16.55 19.24
C THR A 309 -15.21 -17.61 20.21
N ASP A 310 -15.90 -17.92 21.32
CA ASP A 310 -15.38 -18.74 22.44
C ASP A 310 -15.99 -20.15 22.58
N ARG A 311 -16.98 -20.53 21.76
CA ARG A 311 -17.40 -21.93 21.60
C ARG A 311 -16.83 -22.44 20.29
N GLU A 312 -16.43 -23.71 20.27
CA GLU A 312 -15.89 -24.38 19.08
C GLU A 312 -16.78 -24.11 17.86
N ARG A 313 -16.32 -23.13 17.08
CA ARG A 313 -16.23 -23.06 15.63
C ARG A 313 -17.48 -22.84 14.78
N LEU A 314 -18.65 -22.44 15.26
CA LEU A 314 -19.80 -22.23 14.35
C LEU A 314 -19.45 -21.17 13.29
N TYR A 315 -19.26 -21.60 12.04
CA TYR A 315 -19.08 -20.75 10.86
C TYR A 315 -17.68 -20.16 10.64
N GLY A 316 -16.79 -21.02 10.15
CA GLY A 316 -16.15 -20.69 8.87
C GLY A 316 -14.83 -19.97 8.86
N LEU A 317 -14.14 -19.70 9.97
CA LEU A 317 -12.71 -19.34 9.96
C LEU A 317 -12.08 -19.69 11.33
N ILE A 318 -10.99 -20.45 11.34
CA ILE A 318 -9.84 -20.15 12.20
C ILE A 318 -8.63 -20.20 11.28
N GLY A 319 -8.25 -19.04 10.72
CA GLY A 319 -6.82 -18.78 10.56
C GLY A 319 -6.28 -18.38 11.92
N SER A 320 -4.98 -18.50 12.17
CA SER A 320 -4.36 -18.10 13.44
C SER A 320 -4.51 -16.60 13.83
N ASN A 321 -5.30 -15.81 13.08
CA ASN A 321 -5.28 -14.35 13.08
C ASN A 321 -6.68 -13.66 13.13
N GLU A 322 -7.80 -14.38 13.18
CA GLU A 322 -9.14 -13.74 13.26
C GLU A 322 -9.45 -13.26 14.68
N GLY A 323 -9.85 -11.99 14.81
CA GLY A 323 -10.15 -11.33 16.06
C GLY A 323 -11.63 -11.38 16.44
N ALA A 324 -11.91 -11.21 17.73
CA ALA A 324 -13.27 -11.19 18.23
C ALA A 324 -14.13 -10.04 17.67
N GLU A 325 -13.52 -8.98 17.13
CA GLU A 325 -14.20 -7.79 16.60
C GLU A 325 -14.20 -7.73 15.06
N ASP A 326 -13.91 -8.84 14.38
CA ASP A 326 -13.90 -8.91 12.92
C ASP A 326 -15.31 -9.06 12.32
N ALA A 327 -15.47 -8.61 11.08
CA ALA A 327 -16.71 -8.59 10.32
C ALA A 327 -16.43 -8.78 8.82
N TRP A 328 -17.42 -9.26 8.05
CA TRP A 328 -17.34 -9.43 6.60
C TRP A 328 -18.68 -9.22 5.89
N CYS A 329 -18.60 -8.83 4.62
CA CYS A 329 -19.69 -8.92 3.67
C CYS A 329 -19.43 -10.00 2.61
N LEU A 330 -20.34 -10.96 2.58
CA LEU A 330 -20.28 -12.12 1.70
C LEU A 330 -20.95 -11.79 0.35
N PRO A 331 -20.39 -12.27 -0.77
CA PRO A 331 -20.95 -12.03 -2.09
C PRO A 331 -22.32 -12.70 -2.26
N PRO A 332 -23.10 -12.32 -3.29
CA PRO A 332 -24.31 -13.06 -3.63
C PRO A 332 -23.94 -14.47 -4.13
N GLY A 333 -24.66 -15.47 -3.63
CA GLY A 333 -24.57 -16.87 -4.05
C GLY A 333 -25.64 -17.24 -5.09
N TYR A 334 -25.78 -18.53 -5.40
CA TYR A 334 -26.84 -19.02 -6.29
C TYR A 334 -28.24 -18.94 -5.69
N PHE A 335 -28.33 -19.03 -4.36
CA PHE A 335 -29.57 -19.16 -3.59
C PHE A 335 -29.66 -18.18 -2.41
N SER A 336 -28.68 -17.27 -2.26
CA SER A 336 -28.65 -16.29 -1.17
C SER A 336 -28.12 -14.95 -1.64
N ALA A 337 -28.82 -13.88 -1.29
CA ALA A 337 -28.37 -12.51 -1.52
C ALA A 337 -27.07 -12.27 -0.73
N PRO A 338 -26.34 -11.16 -1.00
CA PRO A 338 -25.19 -10.81 -0.18
C PRO A 338 -25.65 -10.65 1.29
N TYR A 339 -24.80 -10.98 2.25
CA TYR A 339 -25.14 -10.88 3.67
C TYR A 339 -23.92 -10.49 4.49
N LEU A 340 -24.17 -10.01 5.71
CA LEU A 340 -23.11 -9.60 6.63
C LEU A 340 -22.89 -10.72 7.67
N GLU A 341 -21.63 -10.97 7.98
CA GLU A 341 -21.20 -11.90 9.02
C GLU A 341 -20.38 -11.13 10.06
N LEU A 342 -20.80 -11.16 11.33
CA LEU A 342 -20.19 -10.39 12.42
C LEU A 342 -19.78 -11.32 13.56
N ASN A 343 -18.58 -11.11 14.12
CA ASN A 343 -18.24 -11.72 15.40
C ASN A 343 -18.96 -11.03 16.57
N THR A 344 -19.25 -11.77 17.65
CA THR A 344 -19.92 -11.23 18.85
C THR A 344 -19.14 -10.11 19.51
N GLY A 345 -17.82 -10.02 19.32
CA GLY A 345 -17.03 -8.87 19.77
C GLY A 345 -17.46 -7.58 19.08
N VAL A 346 -17.92 -7.59 17.83
CA VAL A 346 -18.50 -6.40 17.15
C VAL A 346 -19.71 -5.87 17.91
N VAL A 347 -20.61 -6.78 18.30
CA VAL A 347 -21.83 -6.45 19.07
C VAL A 347 -21.47 -5.92 20.46
N THR A 348 -20.44 -6.50 21.07
CA THR A 348 -20.07 -6.21 22.45
C THR A 348 -19.05 -5.09 22.60
N SER A 349 -18.44 -4.64 21.51
CA SER A 349 -17.44 -3.58 21.50
C SER A 349 -18.07 -2.20 21.65
N ALA A 350 -17.49 -1.39 22.53
CA ALA A 350 -17.84 0.02 22.65
C ALA A 350 -17.20 0.88 21.54
N SER A 351 -16.20 0.35 20.82
CA SER A 351 -15.33 1.11 19.92
C SER A 351 -15.13 0.50 18.53
N ARG A 352 -15.88 -0.55 18.17
CA ARG A 352 -15.84 -1.19 16.84
C ARG A 352 -17.21 -1.39 16.21
N ARG A 353 -18.27 -0.85 16.82
CA ARG A 353 -19.64 -1.11 16.37
C ARG A 353 -19.92 -0.54 14.98
N GLU A 354 -19.26 0.55 14.61
CA GLU A 354 -19.36 1.18 13.28
C GLU A 354 -18.88 0.31 12.11
N ILE A 355 -18.10 -0.76 12.35
CA ILE A 355 -17.68 -1.70 11.30
C ILE A 355 -18.88 -2.34 10.59
N VAL A 356 -20.07 -2.34 11.19
CA VAL A 356 -21.28 -2.82 10.49
C VAL A 356 -21.67 -1.95 9.29
N ALA A 357 -21.38 -0.65 9.34
CA ALA A 357 -21.60 0.22 8.20
C ALA A 357 -20.54 0.04 7.13
N HIS A 358 -19.31 -0.33 7.52
CA HIS A 358 -18.26 -0.76 6.61
C HIS A 358 -18.75 -1.95 5.76
N GLU A 359 -19.16 -3.03 6.42
CA GLU A 359 -19.65 -4.23 5.73
C GLU A 359 -20.95 -3.97 4.97
N PHE A 360 -21.80 -3.06 5.45
CA PHE A 360 -23.00 -2.67 4.71
C PHE A 360 -22.67 -1.89 3.41
N VAL A 361 -21.61 -1.08 3.38
CA VAL A 361 -21.18 -0.44 2.12
C VAL A 361 -20.69 -1.48 1.12
N HIS A 362 -20.03 -2.55 1.56
CA HIS A 362 -19.71 -3.67 0.69
C HIS A 362 -20.95 -4.37 0.10
N TYR A 363 -22.03 -4.49 0.88
CA TYR A 363 -23.32 -4.96 0.38
C TYR A 363 -23.84 -4.05 -0.76
N VAL A 364 -23.75 -2.72 -0.58
CA VAL A 364 -24.13 -1.75 -1.62
C VAL A 364 -23.25 -1.86 -2.85
N GLN A 365 -21.93 -2.03 -2.69
CA GLN A 365 -20.99 -2.20 -3.81
C GLN A 365 -21.33 -3.43 -4.66
N TYR A 366 -21.80 -4.53 -4.04
CA TYR A 366 -22.24 -5.73 -4.77
C TYR A 366 -23.45 -5.49 -5.69
N MET A 367 -24.21 -4.41 -5.50
CA MET A 367 -25.26 -4.02 -6.45
C MET A 367 -24.68 -3.57 -7.81
N TYR A 368 -23.40 -3.20 -7.87
CA TYR A 368 -22.73 -2.65 -9.05
C TYR A 368 -21.65 -3.58 -9.59
N ALA A 369 -20.79 -4.11 -8.73
CA ALA A 369 -19.66 -4.93 -9.14
C ALA A 369 -19.23 -5.93 -8.07
N ASN A 370 -18.61 -7.00 -8.52
CA ASN A 370 -18.05 -8.06 -7.69
C ASN A 370 -16.58 -8.31 -8.07
N ASN A 371 -15.89 -7.28 -8.57
CA ASN A 371 -14.47 -7.39 -8.91
C ASN A 371 -13.61 -7.28 -7.64
N THR A 372 -12.35 -7.74 -7.71
CA THR A 372 -11.38 -7.65 -6.61
C THR A 372 -10.29 -6.62 -6.86
N THR A 373 -10.28 -5.98 -8.02
CA THR A 373 -9.22 -5.06 -8.46
C THR A 373 -9.46 -3.64 -7.97
N THR A 374 -10.70 -3.28 -7.64
CA THR A 374 -11.08 -2.00 -6.99
C THR A 374 -10.99 -2.03 -5.46
N MET A 375 -10.38 -3.06 -4.88
CA MET A 375 -10.40 -3.25 -3.41
C MET A 375 -9.86 -2.06 -2.62
N TRP A 376 -8.87 -1.32 -3.13
CA TRP A 376 -8.41 -0.09 -2.47
C TRP A 376 -9.52 0.97 -2.36
N LEU A 377 -10.35 1.11 -3.40
CA LEU A 377 -11.47 2.04 -3.50
C LEU A 377 -12.64 1.55 -2.66
N ASP A 378 -12.88 0.23 -2.69
CA ASP A 378 -13.95 -0.42 -1.95
C ASP A 378 -13.73 -0.25 -0.44
N GLU A 379 -12.53 -0.54 0.06
CA GLU A 379 -12.14 -0.32 1.46
C GLU A 379 -12.09 1.17 1.81
N MET A 380 -11.61 2.03 0.92
CA MET A 380 -11.59 3.49 1.16
C MET A 380 -13.00 4.02 1.40
N SER A 381 -13.98 3.60 0.58
CA SER A 381 -15.37 4.04 0.69
C SER A 381 -16.11 3.42 1.88
N ALA A 382 -15.83 2.16 2.21
CA ALA A 382 -16.40 1.47 3.36
C ALA A 382 -15.89 2.07 4.68
N THR A 383 -14.58 2.28 4.80
CA THR A 383 -13.98 2.97 5.96
C THR A 383 -14.44 4.41 6.07
N TRP A 384 -14.64 5.10 4.94
CA TRP A 384 -15.21 6.45 4.96
C TRP A 384 -16.57 6.48 5.67
N MET A 385 -17.45 5.51 5.40
CA MET A 385 -18.81 5.45 5.96
C MET A 385 -18.82 5.24 7.49
N GLU A 386 -17.82 4.55 8.05
CA GLU A 386 -17.73 4.29 9.51
C GLU A 386 -17.88 5.59 10.33
N GLY A 387 -17.27 6.70 9.89
CA GLY A 387 -17.35 7.98 10.58
C GLY A 387 -18.67 8.74 10.41
N HIS A 388 -19.48 8.38 9.43
CA HIS A 388 -20.78 9.02 9.20
C HIS A 388 -21.90 8.37 10.00
N VAL A 389 -21.71 7.12 10.42
CA VAL A 389 -22.66 6.35 11.22
C VAL A 389 -22.33 6.31 12.71
N SER A 390 -21.08 6.60 13.09
CA SER A 390 -20.67 6.62 14.50
C SER A 390 -21.22 7.85 15.23
N PRO A 391 -22.14 7.71 16.21
CA PRO A 391 -22.68 8.85 16.95
C PRO A 391 -21.63 9.56 17.82
N GLN A 392 -20.45 8.96 18.00
CA GLN A 392 -19.36 9.51 18.78
C GLN A 392 -18.27 10.14 17.91
N GLY A 393 -18.24 9.89 16.59
CA GLY A 393 -17.22 10.38 15.65
C GLY A 393 -15.77 9.93 15.94
N ARG A 394 -15.53 9.23 17.06
CA ARG A 394 -14.21 8.87 17.58
C ARG A 394 -13.49 7.80 16.76
N ASN A 395 -14.25 6.96 16.06
CA ASN A 395 -13.72 5.79 15.36
C ASN A 395 -13.66 5.97 13.85
N TYR A 396 -13.93 7.17 13.31
CA TYR A 396 -13.46 7.50 11.96
C TYR A 396 -11.92 7.39 11.84
N THR A 397 -11.26 7.46 13.00
CA THR A 397 -9.83 7.29 13.17
C THR A 397 -9.54 6.16 14.14
N PRO A 398 -9.75 4.88 13.80
CA PRO A 398 -9.36 3.78 14.67
C PRO A 398 -7.95 3.31 14.30
N SER A 399 -7.38 2.49 15.17
CA SER A 399 -6.07 1.83 15.13
C SER A 399 -5.71 1.02 13.85
N THR A 400 -6.50 1.15 12.78
CA THR A 400 -6.38 0.50 11.47
C THR A 400 -5.70 1.36 10.41
N TYR A 401 -5.42 2.66 10.67
CA TYR A 401 -4.44 3.43 9.89
C TYR A 401 -3.06 2.82 10.08
N LYS A 402 -2.77 1.74 9.34
CA LYS A 402 -1.50 1.02 9.42
C LYS A 402 -0.37 1.77 8.74
N ASN A 403 -0.69 2.68 7.82
CA ASN A 403 0.29 3.32 6.97
C ASN A 403 -0.06 4.80 6.69
N PRO A 404 0.48 5.76 7.47
CA PRO A 404 0.24 7.18 7.23
C PRO A 404 0.90 7.70 5.94
N ARG A 405 1.76 6.91 5.28
CA ARG A 405 2.32 7.23 3.96
C ARG A 405 1.48 6.70 2.79
N ALA A 406 0.41 5.94 3.02
CA ALA A 406 -0.44 5.44 1.94
C ALA A 406 -0.91 6.55 0.99
N PRO A 407 -1.38 7.73 1.45
CA PRO A 407 -1.79 8.80 0.56
C PRO A 407 -0.65 9.43 -0.25
N ILE A 408 0.63 9.23 0.13
CA ILE A 408 1.81 9.67 -0.62
C ILE A 408 2.20 8.64 -1.69
N ASN A 409 1.89 7.37 -1.47
CA ASN A 409 2.37 6.29 -2.33
C ASN A 409 1.59 6.17 -3.65
N GLY A 410 0.39 6.73 -3.73
CA GLY A 410 -0.54 6.54 -4.85
C GLY A 410 -1.97 6.43 -4.34
N LEU A 411 -2.98 6.66 -5.20
CA LEU A 411 -4.35 6.23 -4.94
C LEU A 411 -4.58 4.75 -5.26
N TYR A 412 -4.00 4.27 -6.36
CA TYR A 412 -4.19 2.90 -6.81
C TYR A 412 -3.17 1.95 -6.20
N ARG A 413 -3.66 0.81 -5.68
CA ARG A 413 -2.81 -0.35 -5.40
C ARG A 413 -3.37 -1.60 -6.06
N ARG A 414 -2.51 -2.28 -6.81
CA ARG A 414 -2.88 -3.54 -7.47
C ARG A 414 -3.10 -4.64 -6.44
N SER A 415 -4.32 -5.17 -6.38
CA SER A 415 -4.54 -6.48 -5.79
C SER A 415 -4.00 -7.55 -6.74
N SER A 416 -3.06 -8.37 -6.26
CA SER A 416 -2.72 -9.61 -6.95
C SER A 416 -3.56 -10.74 -6.37
N ARG A 417 -3.88 -11.77 -7.17
CA ARG A 417 -4.55 -12.99 -6.69
C ARG A 417 -3.83 -13.66 -5.51
N PHE A 418 -2.56 -13.35 -5.28
CA PHE A 418 -1.73 -13.94 -4.24
C PHE A 418 -1.50 -13.04 -3.02
N ASN A 419 -1.96 -11.78 -3.01
CA ASN A 419 -1.72 -10.88 -1.89
C ASN A 419 -2.74 -9.74 -1.76
N VAL A 420 -3.99 -10.07 -1.42
CA VAL A 420 -5.07 -9.10 -1.22
C VAL A 420 -4.88 -8.25 0.06
N ASN A 421 -4.21 -8.77 1.09
CA ASN A 421 -4.11 -8.11 2.40
C ASN A 421 -3.54 -6.69 2.33
N TYR A 422 -2.61 -6.43 1.42
CA TYR A 422 -1.98 -5.11 1.35
C TYR A 422 -2.81 -4.05 0.63
N THR A 423 -3.68 -4.45 -0.30
CA THR A 423 -4.53 -3.49 -1.03
C THR A 423 -5.69 -3.01 -0.16
N GLY A 424 -6.23 -3.87 0.71
CA GLY A 424 -7.23 -3.45 1.69
C GLY A 424 -6.68 -2.47 2.74
N PHE A 425 -5.50 -2.75 3.32
CA PHE A 425 -4.85 -1.82 4.25
C PHE A 425 -4.49 -0.47 3.62
N HIS A 426 -4.18 -0.47 2.33
CA HIS A 426 -3.98 0.76 1.57
C HIS A 426 -5.29 1.56 1.49
N GLY A 427 -6.41 0.92 1.12
CA GLY A 427 -7.72 1.56 1.08
C GLY A 427 -8.18 2.11 2.44
N TYR A 428 -8.02 1.36 3.52
CA TYR A 428 -8.27 1.86 4.89
C TYR A 428 -7.47 3.14 5.16
N SER A 429 -6.21 3.16 4.75
CA SER A 429 -5.33 4.31 4.98
C SER A 429 -5.66 5.49 4.07
N LEU A 430 -6.17 5.25 2.85
CA LEU A 430 -6.64 6.27 1.92
C LEU A 430 -7.99 6.89 2.31
N SER A 431 -8.78 6.26 3.19
CA SER A 431 -10.03 6.82 3.69
C SER A 431 -9.87 8.25 4.23
N VAL A 432 -8.69 8.59 4.76
CA VAL A 432 -8.36 9.97 5.18
C VAL A 432 -8.54 11.01 4.08
N PHE A 433 -8.23 10.66 2.83
CA PHE A 433 -8.45 11.51 1.67
C PHE A 433 -9.94 11.65 1.36
N ALA A 434 -10.69 10.55 1.37
CA ALA A 434 -12.14 10.58 1.21
C ALA A 434 -12.85 11.44 2.27
N ALA A 435 -12.41 11.39 3.53
CA ALA A 435 -12.90 12.30 4.57
C ALA A 435 -12.62 13.76 4.23
N TYR A 436 -11.37 14.06 3.86
CA TYR A 436 -10.97 15.41 3.52
C TYR A 436 -11.89 15.98 2.44
N LEU A 437 -12.14 15.21 1.38
CA LEU A 437 -13.08 15.59 0.33
C LEU A 437 -14.48 15.89 0.89
N SER A 438 -15.00 15.05 1.79
CA SER A 438 -16.31 15.25 2.41
C SER A 438 -16.42 16.50 3.29
N GLN A 439 -15.33 16.94 3.92
CA GLN A 439 -15.32 18.11 4.81
C GLN A 439 -15.17 19.45 4.08
N GLN A 440 -14.51 19.49 2.93
CA GLN A 440 -14.27 20.73 2.17
C GLN A 440 -15.53 21.29 1.47
N GLY A 441 -16.71 20.72 1.72
CA GLY A 441 -18.01 21.29 1.34
C GLY A 441 -18.45 21.08 -0.10
N ASN A 442 -17.64 20.41 -0.93
CA ASN A 442 -17.91 20.15 -2.35
C ASN A 442 -18.19 18.68 -2.68
N PHE A 443 -18.30 17.81 -1.68
CA PHE A 443 -18.67 16.41 -1.88
C PHE A 443 -20.17 16.31 -2.12
N PRO A 444 -20.61 16.08 -3.38
CA PRO A 444 -22.02 15.97 -3.65
C PRO A 444 -22.56 14.79 -2.87
N ALA A 445 -23.79 14.92 -2.38
CA ALA A 445 -24.42 13.86 -1.59
C ALA A 445 -24.38 12.52 -2.34
N ASP A 446 -24.44 12.51 -3.66
CA ASP A 446 -24.42 11.31 -4.49
C ASP A 446 -23.04 10.90 -5.03
N PHE A 447 -21.93 11.43 -4.50
CA PHE A 447 -20.57 11.15 -5.01
C PHE A 447 -20.29 9.65 -5.18
N TRP A 448 -20.45 8.86 -4.10
CA TRP A 448 -20.14 7.43 -4.13
C TRP A 448 -21.07 6.64 -5.04
N HIS A 449 -22.33 7.08 -5.16
CA HIS A 449 -23.25 6.53 -6.15
C HIS A 449 -22.73 6.73 -7.57
N ARG A 450 -22.22 7.92 -7.90
CA ARG A 450 -21.61 8.17 -9.22
C ARG A 450 -20.38 7.30 -9.46
N VAL A 451 -19.52 7.14 -8.46
CA VAL A 451 -18.34 6.28 -8.56
C VAL A 451 -18.74 4.84 -8.88
N PHE A 452 -19.65 4.23 -8.11
CA PHE A 452 -20.01 2.82 -8.31
C PHE A 452 -20.88 2.58 -9.54
N ASN A 453 -21.70 3.57 -9.92
CA ASN A 453 -22.55 3.49 -11.12
C ASN A 453 -21.77 3.74 -12.43
N HIS A 454 -20.52 4.17 -12.36
CA HIS A 454 -19.69 4.40 -13.54
C HIS A 454 -19.32 3.07 -14.24
N ASP A 455 -19.38 3.05 -15.57
CA ASP A 455 -19.20 1.83 -16.37
C ASP A 455 -17.85 1.13 -16.17
N MET A 456 -16.80 1.87 -15.80
CA MET A 456 -15.46 1.29 -15.58
C MET A 456 -15.34 0.54 -14.24
N TYR A 457 -16.20 0.86 -13.26
CA TYR A 457 -16.17 0.21 -11.94
C TYR A 457 -16.49 -1.30 -12.06
N LYS A 458 -17.48 -1.68 -12.87
CA LYS A 458 -17.79 -3.11 -13.14
C LYS A 458 -16.66 -3.86 -13.84
N TYR A 459 -15.77 -3.17 -14.55
CA TYR A 459 -14.60 -3.76 -15.20
C TYR A 459 -13.36 -3.83 -14.29
N GLY A 460 -13.48 -3.35 -13.06
CA GLY A 460 -12.41 -3.44 -12.08
C GLY A 460 -11.43 -2.27 -12.08
N GLU A 461 -11.82 -1.15 -12.68
CA GLU A 461 -11.06 0.11 -12.65
C GLU A 461 -11.66 1.05 -11.60
N GLY A 462 -10.82 1.60 -10.72
CA GLY A 462 -11.20 2.45 -9.59
C GLY A 462 -10.78 3.91 -9.74
N VAL A 463 -9.67 4.23 -10.41
CA VAL A 463 -9.21 5.63 -10.53
C VAL A 463 -10.10 6.42 -11.48
N ALA A 464 -10.42 5.87 -12.65
CA ALA A 464 -11.30 6.51 -13.63
C ALA A 464 -12.69 6.88 -13.06
N PRO A 465 -13.44 5.98 -12.40
CA PRO A 465 -14.74 6.35 -11.82
C PRO A 465 -14.62 7.36 -10.67
N PHE A 466 -13.54 7.29 -9.87
CA PHE A 466 -13.28 8.26 -8.81
C PHE A 466 -12.97 9.66 -9.36
N ALA A 467 -12.12 9.74 -10.39
CA ALA A 467 -11.80 10.98 -11.09
C ALA A 467 -13.02 11.60 -11.77
N ALA A 468 -13.85 10.78 -12.43
CA ALA A 468 -15.10 11.25 -13.05
C ALA A 468 -16.05 11.87 -12.01
N ALA A 469 -16.28 11.18 -10.88
CA ALA A 469 -17.12 11.71 -9.81
C ALA A 469 -16.52 12.99 -9.18
N ALA A 470 -15.18 13.08 -9.08
CA ALA A 470 -14.48 14.26 -8.57
C ALA A 470 -14.53 15.46 -9.53
N GLY A 471 -14.44 15.23 -10.84
CA GLY A 471 -14.55 16.28 -11.86
C GLY A 471 -15.90 17.02 -11.83
N ASP A 472 -16.95 16.34 -11.35
CA ASP A 472 -18.28 16.94 -11.18
C ASP A 472 -18.44 17.76 -9.89
N MET A 473 -17.47 17.72 -8.96
CA MET A 473 -17.52 18.38 -7.64
C MET A 473 -17.28 19.91 -7.68
N GLY A 474 -17.31 20.53 -8.86
CA GLY A 474 -17.10 21.98 -9.06
C GLY A 474 -15.85 22.29 -9.90
N VAL A 475 -15.30 23.50 -9.76
CA VAL A 475 -14.27 24.04 -10.66
C VAL A 475 -12.89 23.36 -10.51
N LEU A 476 -12.70 22.51 -9.49
CA LEU A 476 -11.42 21.90 -9.16
C LEU A 476 -11.50 20.40 -9.42
N GLY A 477 -10.73 19.89 -10.40
CA GLY A 477 -10.63 18.45 -10.66
C GLY A 477 -9.88 17.68 -9.56
N LEU A 478 -9.84 16.35 -9.69
CA LEU A 478 -9.20 15.44 -8.72
C LEU A 478 -7.74 15.83 -8.42
N GLU A 479 -6.99 16.24 -9.45
CA GLU A 479 -5.62 16.72 -9.35
C GLU A 479 -5.47 17.82 -8.28
N THR A 480 -6.23 18.91 -8.42
CA THR A 480 -6.14 20.06 -7.50
C THR A 480 -6.62 19.72 -6.10
N MET A 481 -7.63 18.86 -5.97
CA MET A 481 -8.11 18.41 -4.67
C MET A 481 -7.05 17.58 -3.94
N TYR A 482 -6.36 16.69 -4.65
CA TYR A 482 -5.29 15.87 -4.09
C TYR A 482 -4.07 16.70 -3.68
N GLN A 483 -3.68 17.70 -4.48
CA GLN A 483 -2.60 18.63 -4.13
C GLN A 483 -2.92 19.44 -2.84
N ARG A 484 -4.15 19.96 -2.74
CA ARG A 484 -4.62 20.68 -1.53
C ARG A 484 -4.66 19.77 -0.31
N PHE A 485 -5.18 18.55 -0.48
CA PHE A 485 -5.17 17.53 0.55
C PHE A 485 -3.77 17.26 1.07
N LEU A 486 -2.79 16.99 0.21
CA LEU A 486 -1.42 16.69 0.64
C LEU A 486 -0.79 17.86 1.41
N ARG A 487 -1.05 19.10 1.01
CA ARG A 487 -0.57 20.28 1.76
C ARG A 487 -1.19 20.35 3.15
N ASP A 488 -2.49 20.17 3.28
CA ASP A 488 -3.17 20.21 4.59
C ASP A 488 -2.79 19.01 5.47
N TYR A 489 -2.66 17.83 4.87
CA TYR A 489 -2.28 16.58 5.54
C TYR A 489 -0.85 16.63 6.07
N LEU A 490 0.10 17.10 5.25
CA LEU A 490 1.52 17.15 5.62
C LEU A 490 1.90 18.39 6.44
N SER A 491 1.04 19.40 6.51
CA SER A 491 1.23 20.59 7.35
C SER A 491 0.49 20.54 8.68
N GLY A 492 -0.14 19.41 9.05
CA GLY A 492 -0.83 19.30 10.34
C GLY A 492 -2.18 20.04 10.40
N LYS A 493 -2.62 20.66 9.30
CA LYS A 493 -3.86 21.45 9.23
C LYS A 493 -5.10 20.59 9.03
N SER A 494 -4.93 19.38 8.50
CA SER A 494 -6.01 18.41 8.42
C SER A 494 -6.37 17.90 9.83
N PRO A 495 -7.66 17.86 10.23
CA PRO A 495 -8.07 17.30 11.51
C PRO A 495 -7.70 15.81 11.66
N TYR A 496 -7.31 15.16 10.56
CA TYR A 496 -6.89 13.76 10.51
C TYR A 496 -5.37 13.56 10.53
N SER A 497 -4.61 14.62 10.29
CA SER A 497 -3.14 14.59 10.38
C SER A 497 -2.62 14.66 11.82
N THR A 498 -3.49 14.95 12.80
CA THR A 498 -3.11 15.28 14.18
C THR A 498 -3.57 14.25 15.23
N SER A 499 -4.44 13.29 14.88
CA SER A 499 -5.04 12.38 15.85
C SER A 499 -4.21 11.13 16.19
N MET A 500 -3.22 10.75 15.36
CA MET A 500 -2.38 9.56 15.62
C MET A 500 -0.88 9.70 15.30
N TYR A 501 -0.50 10.52 14.31
CA TYR A 501 0.90 10.67 13.89
C TYR A 501 1.27 12.15 13.78
N ARG A 502 2.52 12.51 14.07
CA ARG A 502 2.99 13.89 13.87
C ARG A 502 3.35 14.04 12.40
N SER A 503 2.88 15.07 11.68
CA SER A 503 3.11 15.17 10.22
C SER A 503 4.58 15.00 9.80
N ILE A 504 5.54 15.42 10.62
CA ILE A 504 6.98 15.20 10.38
C ILE A 504 7.37 13.71 10.28
N THR A 505 6.69 12.80 11.01
CA THR A 505 6.99 11.36 10.98
C THR A 505 6.60 10.76 9.64
N ILE A 506 5.60 11.33 8.98
CA ILE A 506 5.18 10.91 7.64
C ILE A 506 6.32 11.14 6.63
N PHE A 507 7.14 12.20 6.80
CA PHE A 507 8.33 12.43 5.97
C PHE A 507 9.50 11.48 6.27
N GLY A 508 9.45 10.76 7.40
CA GLY A 508 10.48 9.80 7.77
C GLY A 508 10.45 8.53 6.90
N ASN A 509 11.56 7.78 6.89
CA ASN A 509 11.63 6.43 6.30
C ASN A 509 11.14 5.34 7.28
N THR A 510 10.34 5.72 8.28
CA THR A 510 9.92 4.85 9.38
C THR A 510 8.42 4.61 9.28
N ASP A 511 8.03 3.59 8.52
CA ASP A 511 6.87 2.73 8.81
C ASP A 511 6.72 1.64 7.74
N GLN A 512 7.75 0.80 7.54
CA GLN A 512 7.76 -0.25 6.51
C GLN A 512 7.03 -1.55 6.93
N ASN A 513 5.93 -1.45 7.68
CA ASN A 513 5.28 -2.61 8.31
C ASN A 513 4.34 -3.40 7.38
N GLU A 514 4.48 -3.24 6.06
CA GLU A 514 3.89 -4.15 5.08
C GLU A 514 5.05 -4.88 4.40
N GLY A 515 5.17 -6.19 4.61
CA GLY A 515 6.39 -6.99 4.34
C GLY A 515 6.89 -7.11 2.89
N ASP A 516 6.59 -6.16 2.00
CA ASP A 516 7.05 -6.14 0.60
C ASP A 516 7.31 -4.72 0.06
N TRP A 517 7.78 -3.80 0.92
CA TRP A 517 8.11 -2.41 0.52
C TRP A 517 9.32 -2.30 -0.41
N GLN A 518 10.03 -3.38 -0.72
CA GLN A 518 11.11 -3.38 -1.72
C GLN A 518 10.61 -3.19 -3.17
N ARG A 519 9.28 -3.19 -3.40
CA ARG A 519 8.68 -3.10 -4.75
C ARG A 519 8.01 -1.77 -5.11
N PHE A 520 8.00 -0.75 -4.25
CA PHE A 520 7.48 0.58 -4.61
C PHE A 520 8.45 1.72 -4.30
N ALA A 521 8.43 2.71 -5.20
CA ALA A 521 8.83 4.11 -5.05
C ALA A 521 9.84 4.41 -3.93
N GLN A 522 11.13 4.52 -4.28
CA GLN A 522 12.08 5.30 -3.47
C GLN A 522 11.55 6.74 -3.47
N ASN A 523 10.58 7.08 -2.60
CA ASN A 523 9.86 8.35 -2.55
C ASN A 523 10.04 9.08 -1.21
N GLY A 524 10.98 8.61 -0.39
CA GLY A 524 11.30 9.18 0.92
C GLY A 524 12.82 9.33 1.09
N LYS A 525 13.28 10.50 1.52
CA LYS A 525 14.67 10.74 1.91
C LYS A 525 14.75 11.62 3.13
N VAL A 526 15.74 11.38 3.98
CA VAL A 526 16.08 12.25 5.11
C VAL A 526 17.54 12.66 4.98
N SER A 527 17.80 13.96 5.00
CA SER A 527 19.13 14.55 5.03
C SER A 527 19.33 15.33 6.33
N LYS A 528 20.49 15.16 6.96
CA LYS A 528 20.88 15.91 8.17
C LYS A 528 21.84 17.02 7.76
N ILE A 529 21.53 18.24 8.17
CA ILE A 529 22.31 19.43 7.87
C ILE A 529 22.92 19.92 9.19
N THR A 530 24.19 19.63 9.37
CA THR A 530 24.94 19.79 10.64
C THR A 530 26.14 20.72 10.52
N LYS A 531 26.67 20.89 9.32
CA LYS A 531 27.83 21.74 9.01
C LYS A 531 27.65 22.44 7.65
N PRO A 532 28.34 23.56 7.38
CA PRO A 532 28.23 24.28 6.11
C PRO A 532 28.51 23.44 4.85
N ALA A 533 29.36 22.42 4.96
CA ALA A 533 29.63 21.50 3.87
C ALA A 533 28.41 20.65 3.45
N ASP A 534 27.43 20.44 4.34
CA ASP A 534 26.22 19.65 4.04
C ASP A 534 25.25 20.37 3.08
N ILE A 535 25.46 21.68 2.86
CA ILE A 535 24.67 22.53 1.95
C ILE A 535 25.46 22.98 0.72
N SER A 536 26.61 22.36 0.47
CA SER A 536 27.48 22.68 -0.66
C SER A 536 26.90 22.15 -1.97
N GLY A 537 26.84 23.02 -2.98
CA GLY A 537 26.39 22.70 -4.32
C GLY A 537 24.90 22.36 -4.41
N LYS A 538 24.52 21.77 -5.54
CA LYS A 538 23.17 21.29 -5.80
C LYS A 538 23.00 19.90 -5.19
N LEU A 539 22.14 19.79 -4.17
CA LEU A 539 21.75 18.50 -3.60
C LEU A 539 20.69 17.88 -4.49
N GLU A 540 20.93 16.66 -4.96
CA GLU A 540 20.01 15.98 -5.88
C GLU A 540 19.65 14.58 -5.37
N GLN A 541 18.42 14.16 -5.65
CA GLN A 541 17.95 12.82 -5.38
C GLN A 541 16.97 12.38 -6.47
N ALA A 542 17.25 11.21 -7.04
CA ALA A 542 16.29 10.48 -7.86
C ALA A 542 15.27 9.77 -6.96
N PHE A 543 14.00 9.95 -7.28
CA PHE A 543 12.87 9.27 -6.70
C PHE A 543 12.12 8.51 -7.80
N SER A 544 11.20 7.66 -7.39
CA SER A 544 10.20 7.09 -8.30
C SER A 544 8.85 7.22 -7.64
N ILE A 545 7.84 7.72 -8.35
CA ILE A 545 6.51 7.98 -7.78
C ILE A 545 5.42 7.48 -8.72
N GLN A 546 4.31 7.04 -8.16
CA GLN A 546 3.12 6.70 -8.95
C GLN A 546 2.34 7.97 -9.30
N ASP A 547 1.46 7.84 -10.29
CA ASP A 547 0.35 8.77 -10.50
C ASP A 547 -0.54 8.84 -9.26
N MET A 548 -1.04 10.04 -8.97
CA MET A 548 -1.68 10.38 -7.70
C MET A 548 -0.83 10.03 -6.47
N GLY A 549 0.47 10.33 -6.56
CA GLY A 549 1.49 10.07 -5.52
C GLY A 549 2.48 11.23 -5.37
N ALA A 550 3.39 11.12 -4.41
CA ALA A 550 4.38 12.16 -4.12
C ALA A 550 5.74 11.61 -3.63
N ALA A 551 6.79 12.41 -3.83
CA ALA A 551 8.10 12.23 -3.23
C ALA A 551 8.28 13.22 -2.07
N THR A 552 8.88 12.75 -0.98
CA THR A 552 9.12 13.54 0.24
C THR A 552 10.60 13.54 0.60
N TRP A 553 11.19 14.70 0.84
CA TRP A 553 12.58 14.85 1.31
C TRP A 553 12.63 15.75 2.55
N LEU A 554 13.00 15.17 3.69
CA LEU A 554 13.15 15.88 4.96
C LEU A 554 14.60 16.34 5.16
N PHE A 555 14.80 17.65 5.29
CA PHE A 555 16.06 18.25 5.71
C PHE A 555 15.95 18.63 7.18
N THR A 556 16.80 18.05 8.02
CA THR A 556 16.80 18.30 9.47
C THR A 556 17.99 19.17 9.86
N PHE A 557 17.72 20.22 10.64
CA PHE A 557 18.70 21.20 11.12
C PHE A 557 18.75 21.13 12.65
N PRO A 558 19.68 20.39 13.25
CA PRO A 558 19.81 20.32 14.70
C PRO A 558 20.16 21.67 15.32
N LYS A 559 20.91 22.50 14.59
CA LYS A 559 21.41 23.81 15.02
C LYS A 559 21.30 24.85 13.90
N PRO A 560 20.09 25.27 13.52
CA PRO A 560 19.87 26.06 12.31
C PRO A 560 20.56 27.44 12.35
N LYS A 561 20.62 28.07 13.53
CA LYS A 561 21.30 29.36 13.76
C LYS A 561 22.82 29.36 13.53
N GLU A 562 23.47 28.21 13.56
CA GLU A 562 24.89 28.07 13.24
C GLU A 562 25.14 28.00 11.71
N LEU A 563 24.09 27.81 10.90
CA LEU A 563 24.18 27.45 9.48
C LEU A 563 23.53 28.49 8.54
N VAL A 564 22.44 29.10 8.98
CA VAL A 564 21.62 30.03 8.18
C VAL A 564 21.81 31.46 8.66
N ARG A 565 21.98 32.40 7.72
CA ARG A 565 22.04 33.85 7.99
C ARG A 565 20.90 34.60 7.29
N ASP A 566 20.78 35.89 7.58
CA ASP A 566 19.83 36.77 6.91
C ASP A 566 20.03 36.76 5.39
N GLY A 567 18.92 36.56 4.66
CA GLY A 567 18.92 36.56 3.19
C GLY A 567 19.27 35.23 2.55
N ASP A 568 19.64 34.22 3.33
CA ASP A 568 19.76 32.85 2.83
C ASP A 568 18.37 32.34 2.41
N TYR A 569 18.34 31.68 1.26
CA TYR A 569 17.14 31.05 0.72
C TYR A 569 17.55 29.71 0.11
N ALA A 570 16.59 28.86 -0.21
CA ALA A 570 16.84 27.64 -0.98
C ALA A 570 15.96 27.61 -2.21
N ARG A 571 16.53 27.14 -3.33
CA ARG A 571 15.80 26.83 -4.54
C ARG A 571 15.56 25.35 -4.61
N LEU A 572 14.31 24.98 -4.81
CA LEU A 572 13.85 23.63 -5.07
C LEU A 572 13.52 23.52 -6.56
N GLU A 573 13.97 22.44 -7.21
CA GLU A 573 13.61 22.15 -8.59
C GLU A 573 13.21 20.68 -8.73
N VAL A 574 12.15 20.42 -9.48
CA VAL A 574 11.71 19.06 -9.84
C VAL A 574 11.26 19.00 -11.31
N ASP A 575 11.37 17.83 -11.93
CA ASP A 575 10.84 17.57 -13.27
C ASP A 575 9.34 17.93 -13.36
N ASP A 576 8.90 18.51 -14.49
CA ASP A 576 7.52 18.94 -14.72
C ASP A 576 6.53 17.79 -15.00
N VAL A 577 6.98 16.55 -14.87
CA VAL A 577 6.11 15.39 -14.65
C VAL A 577 5.36 15.50 -13.32
N CYS A 578 5.93 16.21 -12.34
CA CYS A 578 5.23 16.62 -11.14
C CYS A 578 4.34 17.82 -11.47
N SER A 579 3.11 17.79 -10.97
CA SER A 579 2.13 18.86 -11.07
C SER A 579 2.26 19.90 -9.95
N ASP A 580 2.91 19.54 -8.84
CA ASP A 580 3.06 20.43 -7.67
C ASP A 580 4.42 20.24 -6.97
N LEU A 581 4.90 21.31 -6.31
CA LEU A 581 6.12 21.34 -5.51
C LEU A 581 5.92 22.26 -4.30
N PHE A 582 6.09 21.75 -3.09
CA PHE A 582 5.94 22.55 -1.88
C PHE A 582 6.88 22.19 -0.75
N ALA A 583 6.98 23.10 0.23
CA ALA A 583 7.78 22.91 1.42
C ALA A 583 6.92 23.14 2.68
N VAL A 584 7.14 22.30 3.69
CA VAL A 584 6.57 22.41 5.03
C VAL A 584 7.69 22.69 6.02
N LEU A 585 7.52 23.73 6.84
CA LEU A 585 8.47 24.11 7.88
C LEU A 585 8.04 23.53 9.22
N PHE A 586 8.98 22.88 9.92
CA PHE A 586 8.76 22.28 11.22
C PHE A 586 9.66 22.90 12.30
N GLN A 587 9.11 23.12 13.49
CA GLN A 587 9.87 23.36 14.72
C GLN A 587 9.67 22.16 15.66
N GLY A 588 10.71 21.35 15.85
CA GLY A 588 10.54 20.03 16.43
C GLY A 588 9.52 19.20 15.64
N PRO A 589 8.45 18.67 16.26
CA PRO A 589 7.42 17.88 15.59
C PRO A 589 6.30 18.70 14.93
N GLU A 590 6.21 20.00 15.23
CA GLU A 590 5.07 20.84 14.89
C GLU A 590 5.32 21.54 13.56
N ALA A 591 4.36 21.43 12.64
CA ALA A 591 4.36 22.18 11.40
C ALA A 591 3.94 23.63 11.68
N ILE A 592 4.81 24.58 11.37
CA ILE A 592 4.62 26.01 11.64
C ILE A 592 4.41 26.83 10.36
N GLY A 593 4.55 26.21 9.19
CA GLY A 593 4.35 26.87 7.90
C GLY A 593 4.32 25.90 6.72
N VAL A 594 3.67 26.30 5.64
CA VAL A 594 3.65 25.60 4.35
C VAL A 594 3.66 26.62 3.22
N SER A 595 4.41 26.38 2.14
CA SER A 595 4.42 27.29 0.99
C SER A 595 3.06 27.34 0.29
N SER A 596 2.75 28.45 -0.39
CA SER A 596 1.54 28.59 -1.21
C SER A 596 1.74 28.02 -2.62
N PHE A 597 0.65 27.77 -3.34
CA PHE A 597 0.67 27.41 -4.77
C PHE A 597 1.24 28.53 -5.65
N GLU A 598 0.95 29.78 -5.31
CA GLU A 598 1.35 30.97 -6.09
C GLU A 598 2.87 31.18 -6.13
N ASN A 599 3.61 30.54 -5.23
CA ASN A 599 5.07 30.66 -5.17
C ASN A 599 5.80 29.73 -6.16
N ILE A 600 5.08 28.85 -6.86
CA ILE A 600 5.66 27.89 -7.80
C ILE A 600 5.76 28.54 -9.17
N LYS A 601 6.94 28.44 -9.77
CA LYS A 601 7.21 28.87 -11.13
C LYS A 601 7.40 27.65 -12.02
N ARG A 602 6.89 27.70 -13.24
CA ARG A 602 7.15 26.70 -14.27
C ARG A 602 8.18 27.23 -15.26
N ASP A 603 9.22 26.45 -15.49
CA ASP A 603 10.20 26.68 -16.54
C ASP A 603 9.91 25.71 -17.69
N ASP A 604 9.21 26.21 -18.71
CA ASP A 604 8.74 25.39 -19.84
C ASP A 604 9.88 24.94 -20.76
N GLU A 605 11.01 25.66 -20.77
CA GLU A 605 12.20 25.34 -21.57
C GLU A 605 12.98 24.19 -20.93
N ARG A 606 13.23 24.28 -19.62
CA ARG A 606 13.93 23.23 -18.86
C ARG A 606 13.03 22.09 -18.39
N LYS A 607 11.70 22.22 -18.57
CA LYS A 607 10.71 21.25 -18.09
C LYS A 607 10.81 21.02 -16.58
N LYS A 608 10.85 22.11 -15.82
CA LYS A 608 10.98 22.09 -14.35
C LYS A 608 9.90 22.90 -13.65
N LEU A 609 9.50 22.44 -12.47
CA LEU A 609 8.87 23.27 -11.45
C LEU A 609 9.93 23.81 -10.49
N ILE A 610 9.84 25.09 -10.15
CA ILE A 610 10.79 25.82 -9.32
C ILE A 610 10.05 26.45 -8.13
N LEU A 611 10.59 26.27 -6.93
CA LEU A 611 10.11 26.92 -5.71
C LEU A 611 11.28 27.50 -4.93
N ASP A 612 11.27 28.82 -4.73
CA ASP A 612 12.21 29.51 -3.85
C ASP A 612 11.61 29.65 -2.45
N ILE A 613 12.33 29.18 -1.41
CA ILE A 613 11.92 29.28 -0.01
C ILE A 613 12.91 30.13 0.79
N SER A 614 12.40 31.10 1.55
CA SER A 614 13.22 31.86 2.49
C SER A 614 13.61 30.97 3.68
N LEU A 615 14.87 31.07 4.11
CA LEU A 615 15.36 30.37 5.30
C LEU A 615 15.38 31.26 6.55
N ASN A 616 14.80 32.47 6.49
CA ASN A 616 14.86 33.43 7.60
C ASN A 616 14.29 32.89 8.91
N ALA A 617 13.30 31.98 8.87
CA ALA A 617 12.74 31.37 10.08
C ALA A 617 13.74 30.46 10.82
N LEU A 618 14.79 29.97 10.14
CA LEU A 618 15.82 29.10 10.72
C LEU A 618 16.89 29.90 11.47
N LYS A 619 17.21 31.11 11.01
CA LYS A 619 18.40 31.87 11.43
C LYS A 619 18.45 32.19 12.93
N ASP A 620 17.29 32.44 13.55
CA ASP A 620 17.22 32.86 14.96
C ASP A 620 16.76 31.72 15.88
N SER A 621 16.53 30.52 15.34
CA SER A 621 16.01 29.41 16.12
C SER A 621 17.12 28.68 16.89
N ASP A 622 17.00 28.69 18.21
CA ASP A 622 17.83 27.87 19.11
C ASP A 622 17.30 26.42 19.24
N ARG A 623 16.19 26.08 18.56
CA ARG A 623 15.58 24.74 18.57
C ARG A 623 15.84 24.01 17.24
N PRO A 624 15.90 22.66 17.24
CA PRO A 624 15.92 21.90 16.00
C PRO A 624 14.74 22.23 15.11
N MET A 625 15.02 22.43 13.82
CA MET A 625 14.01 22.70 12.80
C MET A 625 14.16 21.72 11.65
N SER A 626 13.12 21.60 10.82
CA SER A 626 13.19 20.77 9.62
C SER A 626 12.40 21.40 8.48
N ILE A 627 12.84 21.14 7.25
CA ILE A 627 12.14 21.51 6.02
C ILE A 627 11.76 20.21 5.33
N GLY A 628 10.46 19.93 5.24
CA GLY A 628 9.92 18.82 4.46
C GLY A 628 9.57 19.29 3.07
N VAL A 629 10.28 18.81 2.05
CA VAL A 629 9.99 19.09 0.64
C VAL A 629 9.10 18.00 0.08
N VAL A 630 8.09 18.37 -0.72
CA VAL A 630 7.14 17.46 -1.34
C VAL A 630 7.01 17.79 -2.82
N ALA A 631 7.24 16.80 -3.68
CA ALA A 631 6.95 16.88 -5.11
C ALA A 631 5.80 15.93 -5.44
N VAL A 632 4.74 16.43 -6.05
CA VAL A 632 3.48 15.68 -6.27
C VAL A 632 3.28 15.43 -7.75
N ASN A 633 3.00 14.18 -8.11
CA ASN A 633 2.45 13.80 -9.40
C ASN A 633 0.96 13.49 -9.21
N ALA A 634 0.11 14.49 -9.45
CA ALA A 634 -1.33 14.37 -9.32
C ALA A 634 -2.02 14.03 -10.67
N ASN A 635 -1.28 13.45 -11.62
CA ASN A 635 -1.86 12.97 -12.86
C ASN A 635 -2.82 11.80 -12.58
N ASP A 636 -4.05 11.90 -13.04
CA ASP A 636 -5.11 10.88 -12.92
C ASP A 636 -5.41 10.17 -14.26
N ASN A 637 -4.78 10.60 -15.37
CA ASN A 637 -5.07 10.09 -16.72
C ASN A 637 -4.59 8.65 -16.98
N THR A 638 -3.69 8.11 -16.17
CA THR A 638 -3.20 6.72 -16.34
C THR A 638 -4.10 5.68 -15.67
N GLY A 639 -5.13 6.11 -14.95
CA GLY A 639 -6.08 5.22 -14.29
C GLY A 639 -5.40 4.34 -13.22
N ASP A 640 -5.77 3.07 -13.19
CA ASP A 640 -5.27 2.07 -12.23
C ASP A 640 -3.89 1.49 -12.63
N ALA A 641 -2.97 2.35 -13.08
CA ALA A 641 -1.63 1.95 -13.48
C ALA A 641 -0.67 1.84 -12.27
N PRO A 642 0.05 0.72 -12.10
CA PRO A 642 1.11 0.61 -11.09
C PRO A 642 2.44 1.23 -11.55
N GLU A 643 2.45 1.96 -12.67
CA GLU A 643 3.67 2.48 -13.27
C GLU A 643 4.31 3.55 -12.38
N LEU A 644 5.62 3.43 -12.18
CA LEU A 644 6.41 4.39 -11.43
C LEU A 644 7.11 5.33 -12.40
N ARG A 645 6.93 6.63 -12.20
CA ARG A 645 7.62 7.68 -12.95
C ARG A 645 8.90 8.07 -12.23
N PRO A 646 10.05 8.09 -12.91
CA PRO A 646 11.27 8.64 -12.35
C PRO A 646 11.11 10.15 -12.17
N VAL A 647 11.58 10.66 -11.03
CA VAL A 647 11.53 12.08 -10.68
C VAL A 647 12.83 12.48 -10.03
N THR A 648 13.48 13.51 -10.53
CA THR A 648 14.66 14.08 -9.91
C THR A 648 14.28 15.38 -9.20
N LEU A 649 14.31 15.33 -7.87
CA LEU A 649 14.13 16.51 -7.02
C LEU A 649 15.50 16.99 -6.55
N SER A 650 15.69 18.29 -6.61
CA SER A 650 16.92 18.94 -6.18
C SER A 650 16.65 20.14 -5.29
N MET A 651 17.62 20.43 -4.42
CA MET A 651 17.63 21.58 -3.53
C MET A 651 19.02 22.20 -3.56
N GLN A 652 19.09 23.50 -3.80
CA GLN A 652 20.33 24.27 -3.64
C GLN A 652 20.12 25.38 -2.62
N PHE A 653 21.02 25.47 -1.65
CA PHE A 653 21.07 26.57 -0.70
C PHE A 653 21.79 27.75 -1.34
N LEU A 654 21.17 28.92 -1.32
CA LEU A 654 21.58 30.11 -2.04
C LEU A 654 21.75 31.28 -1.06
N GLY A 655 22.41 32.36 -1.51
CA GLY A 655 22.89 33.42 -0.63
C GLY A 655 24.22 33.11 0.06
N VAL A 656 24.73 31.89 -0.10
CA VAL A 656 26.02 31.42 0.40
C VAL A 656 26.64 30.42 -0.60
N VAL A 657 27.96 30.49 -0.76
CA VAL A 657 28.75 29.44 -1.41
C VAL A 657 29.54 28.73 -0.33
N THR A 658 29.39 27.42 -0.22
CA THR A 658 30.20 26.60 0.69
C THR A 658 30.89 25.47 -0.07
N LEU A 659 32.10 25.11 0.34
CA LEU A 659 32.81 23.93 -0.13
C LEU A 659 33.26 23.07 1.07
N PRO A 660 33.22 21.74 0.94
CA PRO A 660 33.88 20.87 1.91
C PRO A 660 35.41 21.06 1.87
N VAL A 661 36.10 20.55 2.89
CA VAL A 661 37.57 20.49 2.88
C VAL A 661 38.03 19.66 1.68
N SER A 662 38.85 20.26 0.84
CA SER A 662 39.50 19.61 -0.30
C SER A 662 41.02 19.74 -0.16
N THR A 663 41.77 18.73 -0.60
CA THR A 663 43.23 18.73 -0.54
C THR A 663 43.80 18.89 -1.95
N THR A 664 44.70 19.84 -2.11
CA THR A 664 45.46 20.07 -3.34
C THR A 664 46.95 20.12 -3.03
N HIS A 665 47.76 20.08 -4.07
CA HIS A 665 49.21 20.05 -3.96
C HIS A 665 49.87 20.74 -5.16
N ALA A 666 51.13 21.11 -4.98
CA ALA A 666 51.99 21.58 -6.04
C ALA A 666 53.35 20.91 -5.91
N GLY A 667 53.94 20.54 -7.03
CA GLY A 667 55.16 19.75 -7.13
C GLY A 667 56.02 20.17 -8.31
N VAL A 668 57.25 19.66 -8.32
CA VAL A 668 58.21 19.84 -9.41
C VAL A 668 59.00 18.53 -9.53
N PHE A 669 59.25 18.07 -10.76
CA PHE A 669 60.02 16.85 -11.05
C PHE A 669 59.50 15.62 -10.28
N ASP A 670 58.19 15.39 -10.31
CA ASP A 670 57.49 14.27 -9.64
C ASP A 670 57.62 14.26 -8.10
N MET A 671 58.11 15.36 -7.51
CA MET A 671 58.20 15.53 -6.06
C MET A 671 57.15 16.53 -5.59
N ARG A 672 56.36 16.13 -4.58
CA ARG A 672 55.40 17.01 -3.91
C ARG A 672 56.13 17.99 -3.00
N LEU A 673 55.94 19.28 -3.23
CA LEU A 673 56.62 20.37 -2.51
C LEU A 673 55.70 21.12 -1.58
N MET A 674 54.44 21.30 -1.99
CA MET A 674 53.42 22.01 -1.21
C MET A 674 52.15 21.17 -1.18
N GLN A 675 51.43 21.20 -0.06
CA GLN A 675 50.12 20.59 0.06
C GLN A 675 49.30 21.37 1.08
N ALA A 676 48.07 21.68 0.69
CA ALA A 676 47.12 22.37 1.54
C ALA A 676 45.77 21.67 1.48
N SER A 677 45.07 21.66 2.60
CA SER A 677 43.66 21.29 2.67
C SER A 677 42.85 22.51 3.09
N ALA A 678 41.83 22.87 2.32
CA ALA A 678 41.02 24.05 2.56
C ALA A 678 39.53 23.78 2.37
N ASP A 679 38.69 24.32 3.24
CA ASP A 679 37.26 24.55 2.98
C ASP A 679 37.03 25.95 2.41
N LEU A 680 35.78 26.29 2.10
CA LEU A 680 35.42 27.64 1.67
C LEU A 680 34.01 28.02 2.13
N GLU A 681 33.84 29.25 2.58
CA GLU A 681 32.55 29.92 2.77
C GLU A 681 32.65 31.34 2.17
N ILE A 682 31.81 31.66 1.19
CA ILE A 682 31.66 33.01 0.63
C ILE A 682 30.24 33.49 0.85
N ARG A 683 30.11 34.71 1.37
CA ARG A 683 28.82 35.39 1.61
C ARG A 683 28.86 36.83 1.11
N SER A 684 27.70 37.41 0.84
CA SER A 684 27.58 38.83 0.51
C SER A 684 27.13 39.63 1.72
N GLU A 685 27.59 40.89 1.85
CA GLU A 685 27.03 41.83 2.83
C GLU A 685 25.66 42.36 2.40
N THR A 686 25.40 42.37 1.09
CA THR A 686 24.10 42.74 0.52
C THR A 686 23.25 41.49 0.31
N LEU A 687 22.03 41.50 0.84
CA LEU A 687 21.08 40.38 0.73
C LEU A 687 20.73 40.07 -0.73
N GLY A 688 20.68 38.78 -1.06
CA GLY A 688 20.23 38.29 -2.37
C GLY A 688 21.20 38.51 -3.54
N VAL A 689 22.48 38.75 -3.27
CA VAL A 689 23.52 38.94 -4.32
C VAL A 689 23.93 37.63 -4.97
N LEU A 690 24.21 36.60 -4.16
CA LEU A 690 24.68 35.30 -4.66
C LEU A 690 23.48 34.45 -5.12
N GLY A 691 23.50 34.08 -6.40
CA GLY A 691 22.49 33.22 -7.03
C GLY A 691 22.94 31.77 -7.13
N LEU A 692 22.43 31.08 -8.15
CA LEU A 692 22.77 29.68 -8.47
C LEU A 692 24.29 29.54 -8.65
N TYR A 693 24.83 28.40 -8.23
CA TYR A 693 26.25 28.11 -8.44
C TYR A 693 26.50 26.64 -8.79
N THR A 694 27.61 26.37 -9.47
CA THR A 694 28.11 25.02 -9.71
C THR A 694 29.44 24.83 -9.01
N VAL A 695 29.74 23.59 -8.65
CA VAL A 695 31.02 23.19 -8.07
C VAL A 695 31.58 22.11 -8.98
N ASP A 696 32.71 22.42 -9.60
CA ASP A 696 33.48 21.54 -10.45
C ASP A 696 34.87 21.29 -9.84
N MET A 697 35.62 20.36 -10.41
CA MET A 697 37.01 20.11 -10.05
C MET A 697 37.90 20.42 -11.24
N TRP A 698 38.83 21.35 -11.08
CA TRP A 698 39.91 21.49 -12.04
C TRP A 698 40.81 20.25 -11.96
N PRO A 699 41.16 19.61 -13.09
CA PRO A 699 41.72 18.25 -13.07
C PRO A 699 43.19 18.16 -12.63
N GLY A 700 43.92 19.27 -12.51
CA GLY A 700 45.37 19.24 -12.34
C GLY A 700 46.13 19.45 -13.65
N VAL A 701 47.43 19.68 -13.55
CA VAL A 701 48.38 19.60 -14.68
C VAL A 701 49.50 18.63 -14.26
N GLY A 702 49.43 17.41 -14.79
CA GLY A 702 50.40 16.35 -14.50
C GLY A 702 50.59 16.10 -13.00
N GLU A 703 51.83 15.90 -12.57
CA GLU A 703 52.23 15.81 -11.15
C GLU A 703 52.60 17.19 -10.55
N GLU A 704 52.58 18.26 -11.35
CA GLU A 704 53.02 19.60 -10.95
C GLU A 704 51.94 20.37 -10.18
N LEU A 705 50.67 20.22 -10.56
CA LEU A 705 49.55 20.86 -9.89
C LEU A 705 48.41 19.88 -9.69
N GLY A 706 48.00 19.73 -8.43
CA GLY A 706 46.88 18.90 -8.04
C GLY A 706 45.52 19.47 -8.43
N PRO A 707 44.48 18.62 -8.41
CA PRO A 707 43.13 19.08 -8.62
C PRO A 707 42.66 19.96 -7.45
N PHE A 708 41.87 20.98 -7.76
CA PHE A 708 41.27 21.89 -6.78
C PHE A 708 39.85 22.28 -7.21
N PRO A 709 38.98 22.69 -6.27
CA PRO A 709 37.59 23.03 -6.60
C PRO A 709 37.49 24.36 -7.34
N VAL A 710 36.63 24.38 -8.35
CA VAL A 710 36.24 25.56 -9.13
C VAL A 710 34.76 25.80 -8.92
N VAL A 711 34.40 26.97 -8.44
CA VAL A 711 33.00 27.38 -8.27
C VAL A 711 32.67 28.41 -9.33
N THR A 712 31.53 28.22 -9.98
CA THR A 712 30.93 29.22 -10.86
C THR A 712 29.64 29.72 -10.23
N VAL A 713 29.48 31.04 -10.07
CA VAL A 713 28.34 31.66 -9.38
C VAL A 713 27.67 32.66 -10.30
N GLN A 714 26.36 32.53 -10.47
CA GLN A 714 25.55 33.54 -11.15
C GLN A 714 25.16 34.64 -10.16
N MET A 715 25.51 35.89 -10.45
CA MET A 715 25.12 37.02 -9.61
C MET A 715 23.67 37.41 -9.89
N ASN A 716 22.93 37.76 -8.84
CA ASN A 716 21.54 38.22 -8.90
C ASN A 716 21.42 39.76 -8.81
N LYS A 717 22.55 40.45 -8.65
CA LYS A 717 22.64 41.91 -8.60
C LYS A 717 23.88 42.36 -9.37
N VAL A 718 23.78 43.56 -9.95
CA VAL A 718 24.87 44.19 -10.71
C VAL A 718 26.09 44.48 -9.82
N PHE A 719 27.28 44.41 -10.38
CA PHE A 719 28.52 44.88 -9.75
C PHE A 719 28.48 46.42 -9.54
N PRO A 720 29.26 46.98 -8.59
CA PRO A 720 30.15 46.29 -7.65
C PRO A 720 29.42 45.63 -6.48
N GLN A 721 30.00 44.58 -5.92
CA GLN A 721 29.48 43.87 -4.74
C GLN A 721 30.60 43.50 -3.78
N THR A 722 30.38 43.66 -2.47
CA THR A 722 31.33 43.23 -1.43
C THR A 722 30.96 41.86 -0.89
N LEU A 723 31.89 40.91 -0.99
CA LEU A 723 31.78 39.56 -0.46
C LEU A 723 32.69 39.37 0.75
N ARG A 724 32.31 38.51 1.69
CA ARG A 724 33.15 38.02 2.78
C ARG A 724 33.60 36.62 2.47
N VAL A 725 34.92 36.43 2.39
CA VAL A 725 35.57 35.16 2.12
C VAL A 725 36.13 34.61 3.41
N ARG A 726 35.82 33.34 3.70
CA ARG A 726 36.32 32.61 4.87
C ARG A 726 36.79 31.23 4.44
N SER A 727 37.91 30.80 5.01
CA SER A 727 38.48 29.47 4.76
C SER A 727 39.38 29.05 5.91
N THR A 728 39.33 27.77 6.27
CA THR A 728 40.24 27.10 7.18
C THR A 728 41.26 26.33 6.35
N ILE A 729 42.49 26.82 6.29
CA ILE A 729 43.56 26.22 5.49
C ILE A 729 44.54 25.49 6.42
N SER A 730 44.72 24.19 6.19
CA SER A 730 45.73 23.36 6.84
C SER A 730 46.87 23.09 5.86
N LEU A 731 48.07 23.54 6.21
CA LEU A 731 49.27 23.41 5.37
C LEU A 731 50.16 22.26 5.86
N VAL A 732 50.82 21.59 4.92
CA VAL A 732 51.82 20.55 5.19
C VAL A 732 53.22 21.09 4.92
N ASP A 733 54.13 20.91 5.87
CA ASP A 733 55.58 21.07 5.67
C ASP A 733 56.18 19.68 5.41
N PHE A 734 56.75 19.49 4.22
CA PHE A 734 57.41 18.25 3.84
C PHE A 734 58.89 18.20 4.28
N GLY A 735 59.41 19.27 4.86
CA GLY A 735 60.84 19.43 5.11
C GLY A 735 61.63 19.65 3.81
N GLU A 736 62.94 19.46 3.90
CA GLU A 736 63.83 19.53 2.75
C GLU A 736 63.59 18.32 1.83
N VAL A 737 63.21 18.59 0.58
CA VAL A 737 62.92 17.60 -0.45
C VAL A 737 64.11 17.52 -1.40
N HIS A 738 64.63 16.31 -1.59
CA HIS A 738 65.75 16.03 -2.49
C HIS A 738 65.29 15.16 -3.66
N GLY A 739 65.79 15.46 -4.86
CA GLY A 739 65.43 14.69 -6.05
C GLY A 739 66.36 14.93 -7.23
N LYS A 740 65.93 14.47 -8.41
CA LYS A 740 66.62 14.66 -9.68
C LYS A 740 65.77 15.54 -10.59
N ASP A 741 66.37 16.55 -11.22
CA ASP A 741 65.68 17.35 -12.23
C ASP A 741 65.48 16.55 -13.54
N ASN A 742 64.79 17.16 -14.51
CA ASN A 742 64.55 16.56 -15.83
C ASN A 742 65.83 16.25 -16.64
N LEU A 743 67.00 16.71 -16.18
CA LEU A 743 68.32 16.46 -16.78
C LEU A 743 69.18 15.49 -15.94
N GLY A 744 68.68 15.02 -14.80
CA GLY A 744 69.36 14.08 -13.90
C GLY A 744 70.33 14.74 -12.90
N TYR A 745 70.29 16.06 -12.72
CA TYR A 745 71.05 16.76 -11.69
C TYR A 745 70.34 16.68 -10.33
N ASP A 746 71.13 16.53 -9.25
CA ASP A 746 70.57 16.57 -7.89
C ASP A 746 70.04 17.98 -7.60
N PHE A 747 68.82 18.05 -7.08
CA PHE A 747 68.26 19.29 -6.54
C PHE A 747 67.86 19.10 -5.08
N SER A 748 67.86 20.22 -4.35
CA SER A 748 67.22 20.35 -3.05
C SER A 748 66.26 21.52 -3.07
N SER A 749 65.13 21.36 -2.40
CA SER A 749 64.12 22.40 -2.24
C SER A 749 63.42 22.24 -0.90
N HIS A 750 63.15 23.35 -0.22
CA HIS A 750 62.28 23.36 0.95
C HIS A 750 61.25 24.49 0.81
N MET A 751 59.97 24.13 0.84
CA MET A 751 58.85 25.05 0.87
C MET A 751 58.28 25.09 2.30
N VAL A 752 58.54 26.18 3.02
CA VAL A 752 58.07 26.37 4.40
C VAL A 752 56.70 27.02 4.39
N PRO A 753 55.65 26.39 4.95
CA PRO A 753 54.34 27.02 5.09
C PRO A 753 54.42 28.27 5.98
N THR A 754 53.80 29.37 5.55
CA THR A 754 53.64 30.56 6.40
C THR A 754 52.24 30.63 7.01
N GLN A 755 52.02 31.58 7.93
CA GLN A 755 50.68 31.91 8.44
C GLN A 755 49.93 32.90 7.53
N ARG A 756 50.41 33.14 6.30
CA ARG A 756 49.87 34.14 5.38
C ARG A 756 49.16 33.51 4.20
N VAL A 757 48.18 34.24 3.67
CA VAL A 757 47.37 33.85 2.51
C VAL A 757 47.05 35.09 1.69
N LYS A 758 47.12 34.95 0.36
CA LYS A 758 46.66 35.95 -0.60
C LYS A 758 45.27 35.58 -1.11
N ILE A 759 44.43 36.60 -1.24
CA ILE A 759 43.18 36.56 -1.95
C ILE A 759 43.38 37.41 -3.20
N LEU A 760 43.45 36.78 -4.36
CA LEU A 760 43.53 37.50 -5.64
C LEU A 760 42.13 37.74 -6.17
N VAL A 761 41.89 38.96 -6.66
CA VAL A 761 40.65 39.32 -7.36
C VAL A 761 41.04 39.73 -8.77
N GLY A 762 40.47 39.08 -9.78
CA GLY A 762 40.72 39.43 -11.17
C GLY A 762 39.45 39.40 -12.01
N GLU A 763 39.42 40.14 -13.11
CA GLU A 763 38.32 40.08 -14.08
C GLU A 763 38.70 39.24 -15.30
N ARG A 764 37.68 38.65 -15.95
CA ARG A 764 37.80 38.02 -17.27
C ARG A 764 36.78 38.59 -18.22
N THR A 765 37.23 38.87 -19.43
CA THR A 765 36.36 39.33 -20.52
C THR A 765 35.49 38.18 -21.02
N ALA A 766 34.33 38.49 -21.60
CA ALA A 766 33.45 37.50 -22.22
C ALA A 766 34.12 36.70 -23.36
N ALA A 767 35.24 37.21 -23.91
CA ALA A 767 36.06 36.53 -24.92
C ALA A 767 36.99 35.44 -24.35
N GLY A 768 37.05 35.29 -23.02
CA GLY A 768 37.82 34.24 -22.36
C GLY A 768 39.32 34.49 -22.24
N GLU A 769 39.77 35.75 -22.32
CA GLU A 769 41.18 36.16 -22.19
C GLU A 769 41.76 35.87 -20.78
N GLU A 770 43.09 36.06 -20.64
CA GLU A 770 43.82 35.92 -19.36
C GLU A 770 43.19 36.81 -18.26
N LEU A 771 43.23 36.31 -17.02
CA LEU A 771 42.73 37.01 -15.85
C LEU A 771 43.48 38.34 -15.66
N LEU A 772 42.76 39.47 -15.71
CA LEU A 772 43.32 40.78 -15.41
C LEU A 772 43.18 41.05 -13.91
N LEU A 773 44.31 41.13 -13.20
CA LEU A 773 44.33 41.37 -11.76
C LEU A 773 43.75 42.74 -11.41
N LEU A 774 42.72 42.75 -10.57
CA LEU A 774 42.06 43.96 -10.07
C LEU A 774 42.59 44.34 -8.68
N ASP A 775 42.69 43.37 -7.78
CA ASP A 775 43.08 43.59 -6.39
C ASP A 775 43.80 42.38 -5.79
N THR A 776 44.53 42.61 -4.70
CA THR A 776 45.20 41.57 -3.92
C THR A 776 45.10 41.90 -2.44
N VAL A 777 44.44 41.02 -1.69
CA VAL A 777 44.32 41.13 -0.23
C VAL A 777 45.20 40.08 0.42
N GLU A 778 46.27 40.51 1.11
CA GLU A 778 47.10 39.63 1.93
C GLU A 778 46.62 39.68 3.38
N THR A 779 46.39 38.50 3.97
CA THR A 779 45.96 38.36 5.38
C THR A 779 46.62 37.15 6.03
N THR A 780 46.26 36.85 7.28
CA THR A 780 46.70 35.65 7.99
C THR A 780 45.65 34.55 8.00
N LEU A 781 46.08 33.30 8.17
CA LEU A 781 45.19 32.13 8.18
C LEU A 781 44.13 32.18 9.29
N ASP A 782 44.48 32.74 10.47
CA ASP A 782 43.57 32.91 11.60
C ASP A 782 42.51 33.99 11.33
N VAL A 783 42.87 35.08 10.64
CA VAL A 783 41.92 36.12 10.21
C VAL A 783 40.99 35.58 9.13
N LEU A 784 41.52 34.83 8.15
CA LEU A 784 40.71 34.20 7.10
C LEU A 784 39.74 33.16 7.66
N ALA A 785 40.12 32.41 8.70
CA ALA A 785 39.26 31.42 9.35
C ALA A 785 38.28 32.03 10.37
N SER A 786 38.42 33.31 10.70
CA SER A 786 37.57 34.00 11.68
C SER A 786 36.10 34.04 11.26
N LYS A 787 35.21 34.26 12.23
CA LYS A 787 33.76 34.34 11.98
C LYS A 787 33.37 35.42 10.97
N ASP A 788 34.12 36.52 10.95
CA ASP A 788 33.86 37.69 10.11
C ASP A 788 34.50 37.57 8.73
N GLY A 789 35.47 36.66 8.55
CA GLY A 789 36.19 36.48 7.30
C GLY A 789 36.88 37.76 6.80
N VAL A 790 37.26 37.77 5.53
CA VAL A 790 37.90 38.93 4.88
C VAL A 790 36.93 39.54 3.86
N PRO A 791 36.65 40.85 3.93
CA PRO A 791 35.86 41.52 2.90
C PRO A 791 36.69 41.68 1.61
N VAL A 792 36.06 41.42 0.49
CA VAL A 792 36.62 41.45 -0.87
C VAL A 792 35.62 42.15 -1.78
N GLU A 793 36.06 43.18 -2.49
CA GLU A 793 35.20 43.93 -3.42
C GLU A 793 35.31 43.35 -4.83
N LEU A 794 34.15 43.01 -5.41
CA LEU A 794 34.03 42.61 -6.82
C LEU A 794 33.63 43.84 -7.63
N SER A 795 34.61 44.50 -8.25
CA SER A 795 34.43 45.73 -9.02
C SER A 795 35.17 45.62 -10.37
N PRO A 796 34.59 44.94 -11.38
CA PRO A 796 35.21 44.82 -12.69
C PRO A 796 35.24 46.17 -13.42
N ASN A 797 36.18 46.34 -14.34
CA ASN A 797 36.26 47.53 -15.17
C ASN A 797 35.07 47.64 -16.13
N ASN A 798 34.45 46.50 -16.48
CA ASN A 798 33.21 46.42 -17.25
C ASN A 798 32.20 45.51 -16.51
N ILE A 799 30.99 46.02 -16.29
CA ILE A 799 29.92 45.30 -15.57
C ILE A 799 29.47 43.99 -16.25
N GLY A 800 29.79 43.80 -17.54
CA GLY A 800 29.56 42.56 -18.29
C GLY A 800 30.70 41.53 -18.20
N ASN A 801 31.79 41.82 -17.49
CA ASN A 801 32.88 40.87 -17.25
C ASN A 801 32.56 39.96 -16.05
N SER A 802 33.11 38.74 -16.05
CA SER A 802 33.13 37.91 -14.83
C SER A 802 34.28 38.36 -13.93
N VAL A 803 34.15 38.10 -12.62
CA VAL A 803 35.19 38.36 -11.62
C VAL A 803 35.54 37.04 -10.93
N ALA A 804 36.82 36.71 -10.78
CA ALA A 804 37.27 35.55 -10.06
C ALA A 804 37.98 35.92 -8.75
N ILE A 805 37.77 35.08 -7.73
CA ILE A 805 38.52 35.07 -6.48
C ILE A 805 39.39 33.81 -6.44
N GLU A 806 40.69 33.98 -6.17
CA GLU A 806 41.63 32.88 -5.91
C GLU A 806 42.16 32.94 -4.49
N LEU A 807 42.23 31.79 -3.82
CA LEU A 807 42.89 31.64 -2.52
C LEU A 807 44.24 30.96 -2.67
N ILE A 808 45.30 31.64 -2.23
CA ILE A 808 46.69 31.20 -2.38
C ILE A 808 47.42 31.30 -1.03
N PRO A 809 47.58 30.19 -0.28
CA PRO A 809 48.46 30.17 0.88
C PRO A 809 49.91 30.44 0.46
N ILE A 810 50.63 31.22 1.26
CA ILE A 810 52.01 31.60 0.95
C ILE A 810 52.98 30.59 1.57
N TYR A 811 53.87 30.06 0.74
CA TYR A 811 55.04 29.30 1.16
C TYR A 811 56.32 30.09 0.91
N GLU A 812 57.31 29.96 1.80
CA GLU A 812 58.64 30.52 1.61
C GLU A 812 59.58 29.42 1.09
N GLY A 813 60.04 29.57 -0.15
CA GLY A 813 60.86 28.59 -0.85
C GLY A 813 62.35 28.88 -0.78
N THR A 814 63.16 27.84 -0.60
CA THR A 814 64.63 27.88 -0.76
C THR A 814 65.10 26.84 -1.80
N GLY A 815 66.22 27.11 -2.48
CA GLY A 815 66.74 26.26 -3.55
C GLY A 815 66.12 26.56 -4.91
N ILE A 816 65.88 25.53 -5.73
CA ILE A 816 65.36 25.67 -7.12
C ILE A 816 63.91 26.19 -7.19
N THR A 817 63.20 26.19 -6.07
CA THR A 817 61.79 26.58 -5.95
C THR A 817 61.61 28.01 -5.43
N SER A 818 62.71 28.78 -5.34
CA SER A 818 62.66 30.21 -5.04
C SER A 818 61.72 30.92 -6.01
N GLY A 819 60.64 31.53 -5.49
CA GLY A 819 59.60 32.19 -6.27
C GLY A 819 58.37 31.34 -6.61
N MET A 820 58.34 30.05 -6.27
CA MET A 820 57.17 29.16 -6.50
C MET A 820 56.14 29.20 -5.37
N GLY A 821 56.37 30.01 -4.33
CA GLY A 821 55.57 30.07 -3.10
C GLY A 821 54.10 30.46 -3.26
N GLU A 822 53.71 30.92 -4.45
CA GLU A 822 52.36 31.39 -4.78
C GLU A 822 51.65 30.45 -5.77
N ASN A 823 52.25 29.32 -6.14
CA ASN A 823 51.71 28.43 -7.17
C ASN A 823 50.58 27.52 -6.65
N LEU A 824 50.40 27.39 -5.34
CA LEU A 824 49.38 26.52 -4.77
C LEU A 824 48.04 27.27 -4.63
N ARG A 825 47.13 27.05 -5.58
CA ARG A 825 45.73 27.52 -5.49
C ARG A 825 44.88 26.49 -4.75
N VAL A 826 44.18 26.92 -3.70
CA VAL A 826 43.32 26.01 -2.90
C VAL A 826 41.84 26.09 -3.28
N ALA A 827 41.41 27.21 -3.89
CA ALA A 827 40.06 27.37 -4.43
C ALA A 827 40.05 28.45 -5.51
N TRP A 828 39.16 28.28 -6.49
CA TRP A 828 38.83 29.28 -7.50
C TRP A 828 37.32 29.51 -7.50
N CYS A 829 36.87 30.76 -7.43
CA CYS A 829 35.45 31.11 -7.49
C CYS A 829 35.23 32.21 -8.53
N GLU A 830 34.52 31.91 -9.61
CA GLU A 830 34.18 32.84 -10.68
C GLU A 830 32.72 33.30 -10.55
N PHE A 831 32.52 34.61 -10.59
CA PHE A 831 31.25 35.30 -10.44
C PHE A 831 30.85 35.92 -11.77
N PHE A 832 29.78 35.39 -12.37
CA PHE A 832 29.23 35.88 -13.64
C PHE A 832 28.30 37.07 -13.41
N PRO A 833 28.31 38.06 -14.32
CA PRO A 833 27.51 39.26 -14.20
C PRO A 833 26.01 38.95 -14.20
N TYR A 834 25.22 39.83 -13.59
CA TYR A 834 23.76 39.68 -13.55
C TYR A 834 23.16 39.68 -14.96
N GLU A 835 22.32 38.69 -15.27
CA GLU A 835 21.72 38.51 -16.60
C GLU A 835 20.84 39.69 -17.07
N GLY A 836 20.43 40.60 -16.18
CA GLY A 836 19.69 41.82 -16.50
C GLY A 836 20.53 43.11 -16.46
N ALA A 837 21.84 43.02 -16.62
CA ALA A 837 22.77 44.16 -16.55
C ALA A 837 22.95 44.94 -17.87
N GLU A 838 22.29 44.53 -18.96
CA GLU A 838 22.30 45.23 -20.26
C GLU A 838 21.48 46.53 -20.29
#